data_AF-A0A818BU94-F1
#
_entry.id   AF-A0A818BU94-F1
#
_cell.length_a   1.000
_cell.length_b   1.000
_cell.length_c   1.000
_cell.angle_alpha   90.00
_cell.angle_beta   90.00
_cell.angle_gamma   90.00
#
_symmetry.space_group_name_H-M   'P 1'
#
loop_
_entity.id
_entity.type
_entity.pdbx_description
1 polymer ?
#
loop_
_entity_poly.entity_id
_entity_poly.type
_entity_poly.pdbx_seq_one_letter_code
_entity_poly.pdbx_strand_id
1 'polypeptide(L)'
;MYDSLDKNVDVENLALLPSGIHFRNYCLDDNNEKRVETFLDTLFDPHQSLPVTIEKHLTIIKSYISGGKPFEEFCTEVRKYNKSILCGFVWTNATISYRCRTCAANPCMSLCSDCFHNGNHQGHDANMFRSIGGGICDCGDVTVMNSNSFCKHHGPNRIPNAQIPYKLIRCAQILLPRVILRFVQHLRSHVSPIKSNTYSTIEEFTSLTSLFNLFDDLSNAGSCIRSIFTDCLLNIELYEKFNTQPSINDLSNISYNIYLQQLNETSSLLMPISLRTDNSSVYFHIKKATCLFDEILFWLVKYQIPERLLKFLLMLLTDLNFKRSCIQSFLNIYVMVIDQLIHCRNSRERMHSARLVHISVQLFSNIDITVQAIKDYHLMELILSSLYSIFSNIQINCQLQKPKENYHLVIYDIDFSKNMHYWPIISDFINILSHEYASKEFLLEKRFFITWIKMISWFQGMNVNHHEIESEILLQSNMNYLFAFTMETECCAMVLWTINAHIMKPDFLDITTKVINYLFLEVKQWFSSIGFEQYKDIIKNQVTFHIPLHRYISILSYLSLNYQNGELKTLFPIENEKFLLNLAIFPLRIQVVKYEILTNTIWSYHSYEMQIQSDMYSSTHGNICSYMNDADIFLLQLISTLVNINKFMEMFFKSFYVHEWLVQNTENNLIFEKSSYITLLEGSLIVLATIVAFSPHLVLDDFEHRRAEIINALVIQDCHYSYLDEHMGEPKSFATSKYDIQSIVDDIAEYISPTIDITNQPKQGQYKLKDFLWEDEFDPLHVLSRISRRDLFETTMQRYTKW
;
A
#
# COMPACT_ATOMS: atom_id res chain seq x y z
N MET A 1 52.20 -36.39 -39.03
CA MET A 1 53.34 -35.49 -38.76
C MET A 1 52.84 -34.43 -37.80
N TYR A 2 52.91 -34.77 -36.52
CA TYR A 2 52.88 -33.85 -35.39
C TYR A 2 54.30 -33.32 -35.25
N ASP A 3 54.48 -32.01 -35.24
CA ASP A 3 55.68 -31.26 -34.81
C ASP A 3 55.42 -29.78 -35.12
N SER A 4 55.74 -28.77 -34.33
CA SER A 4 56.00 -28.62 -32.90
C SER A 4 56.05 -27.09 -32.73
N LEU A 5 55.36 -26.55 -31.73
CA LEU A 5 55.74 -25.34 -31.02
C LEU A 5 54.83 -25.19 -29.81
N ASP A 6 55.31 -25.84 -28.75
CA ASP A 6 55.02 -25.55 -27.36
C ASP A 6 54.89 -24.04 -27.09
N LYS A 7 53.77 -23.67 -26.49
CA LYS A 7 53.79 -23.12 -25.13
C LYS A 7 52.68 -23.77 -24.32
N ASN A 8 53.04 -24.88 -23.68
CA ASN A 8 52.38 -25.36 -22.48
C ASN A 8 52.22 -24.17 -21.51
N VAL A 9 51.00 -23.68 -21.38
CA VAL A 9 50.56 -23.12 -20.11
C VAL A 9 50.22 -24.34 -19.29
N ASP A 10 51.10 -24.71 -18.36
CA ASP A 10 50.87 -25.75 -17.36
C ASP A 10 49.51 -25.53 -16.68
N VAL A 11 48.49 -26.27 -17.11
CA VAL A 11 47.17 -26.30 -16.45
C VAL A 11 47.26 -27.05 -15.11
N GLU A 12 48.34 -27.78 -14.85
CA GLU A 12 48.59 -28.49 -13.58
C GLU A 12 49.31 -27.65 -12.50
N ASN A 13 49.77 -26.42 -12.80
CA ASN A 13 50.44 -25.53 -11.83
C ASN A 13 49.58 -24.37 -11.29
N LEU A 14 48.29 -24.29 -11.66
CA LEU A 14 47.32 -23.46 -10.95
C LEU A 14 46.81 -24.18 -9.68
N ALA A 15 47.74 -24.76 -8.91
CA ALA A 15 47.51 -24.98 -7.50
C ALA A 15 47.18 -23.60 -6.91
N LEU A 16 45.92 -23.42 -6.51
CA LEU A 16 45.37 -22.22 -5.87
C LEU A 16 46.47 -21.42 -5.19
N LEU A 17 46.70 -20.15 -5.59
CA LEU A 17 47.73 -19.28 -5.00
C LEU A 17 47.82 -19.59 -3.49
N PRO A 18 48.96 -20.12 -2.99
CA PRO A 18 48.96 -20.98 -1.81
C PRO A 18 48.56 -20.27 -0.51
N SER A 19 48.48 -18.93 -0.51
CA SER A 19 47.87 -18.16 0.57
C SER A 19 47.28 -16.83 0.09
N GLY A 20 46.32 -16.27 0.84
CA GLY A 20 45.76 -14.95 0.54
C GLY A 20 46.75 -13.80 0.57
N ILE A 21 47.91 -13.98 1.21
CA ILE A 21 49.02 -13.01 1.15
C ILE A 21 49.59 -12.94 -0.27
N HIS A 22 49.75 -14.08 -0.94
CA HIS A 22 50.22 -14.11 -2.32
C HIS A 22 49.20 -13.44 -3.24
N PHE A 23 47.91 -13.82 -3.14
CA PHE A 23 46.85 -13.16 -3.92
C PHE A 23 46.86 -11.64 -3.74
N ARG A 24 46.99 -11.16 -2.50
CA ARG A 24 47.12 -9.74 -2.20
C ARG A 24 48.28 -9.07 -2.92
N ASN A 25 49.46 -9.68 -2.91
CA ASN A 25 50.64 -9.10 -3.58
C ASN A 25 50.42 -9.00 -5.10
N TYR A 26 49.78 -10.00 -5.72
CA TYR A 26 49.44 -9.97 -7.13
C TYR A 26 48.39 -8.89 -7.44
N CYS A 27 47.36 -8.75 -6.61
CA CYS A 27 46.34 -7.72 -6.75
C CYS A 27 46.84 -6.28 -6.60
N LEU A 28 48.01 -6.08 -5.97
CA LEU A 28 48.62 -4.77 -5.74
C LEU A 28 49.60 -4.35 -6.85
N ASP A 29 49.94 -5.26 -7.77
CA ASP A 29 50.84 -5.00 -8.90
C ASP A 29 50.08 -5.16 -10.21
N ASP A 30 49.82 -4.05 -10.88
CA ASP A 30 49.01 -3.99 -12.11
C ASP A 30 49.61 -4.82 -13.25
N ASN A 31 50.92 -5.13 -13.21
CA ASN A 31 51.55 -6.04 -14.19
C ASN A 31 51.00 -7.48 -14.12
N ASN A 32 50.35 -7.85 -13.02
CA ASN A 32 49.78 -9.18 -12.81
C ASN A 32 48.30 -9.28 -13.18
N GLU A 33 47.67 -8.21 -13.69
CA GLU A 33 46.22 -8.19 -13.98
C GLU A 33 45.74 -9.41 -14.78
N LYS A 34 46.37 -9.71 -15.92
CA LYS A 34 46.02 -10.87 -16.75
C LYS A 34 46.15 -12.21 -16.01
N ARG A 35 47.19 -12.36 -15.17
CA ARG A 35 47.40 -13.58 -14.38
C ARG A 35 46.30 -13.74 -13.33
N VAL A 36 45.91 -12.65 -12.69
CA VAL A 36 44.81 -12.64 -11.73
C VAL A 36 43.49 -12.94 -12.43
N GLU A 37 43.24 -12.39 -13.62
CA GLU A 37 42.04 -12.73 -14.40
C GLU A 37 41.98 -14.22 -14.76
N THR A 38 43.05 -14.80 -15.33
CA THR A 38 43.11 -16.23 -15.67
C THR A 38 42.92 -17.12 -14.43
N PHE A 39 43.50 -16.71 -13.30
CA PHE A 39 43.32 -17.40 -12.04
C PHE A 39 41.86 -17.40 -11.59
N LEU A 40 41.19 -16.24 -11.64
CA LEU A 40 39.79 -16.12 -11.26
C LEU A 40 38.88 -16.89 -12.21
N ASP A 41 39.16 -16.89 -13.52
CA ASP A 41 38.39 -17.69 -14.50
C ASP A 41 38.50 -19.20 -14.21
N THR A 42 39.64 -19.65 -13.68
CA THR A 42 39.84 -21.04 -13.24
C THR A 42 39.12 -21.35 -11.93
N LEU A 43 39.19 -20.44 -10.95
CA LEU A 43 38.52 -20.58 -9.65
C LEU A 43 36.99 -20.57 -9.79
N PHE A 44 36.49 -19.75 -10.71
CA PHE A 44 35.08 -19.47 -10.94
C PHE A 44 34.67 -20.01 -12.32
N ASP A 45 34.98 -21.27 -12.59
CA ASP A 45 34.68 -21.92 -13.87
C ASP A 45 33.16 -22.05 -14.11
N PRO A 46 32.62 -21.59 -15.28
CA PRO A 46 31.23 -21.79 -15.66
C PRO A 46 30.76 -23.24 -15.78
N HIS A 47 31.66 -24.18 -16.03
CA HIS A 47 31.35 -25.60 -16.15
C HIS A 47 31.06 -26.27 -14.79
N GLN A 48 31.47 -25.64 -13.69
CA GLN A 48 31.25 -26.15 -12.33
C GLN A 48 30.01 -25.52 -11.69
N SER A 49 29.29 -26.33 -10.90
CA SER A 49 28.16 -25.87 -10.10
C SER A 49 28.63 -24.83 -9.07
N LEU A 50 28.04 -23.62 -9.11
CA LEU A 50 28.42 -22.53 -8.21
C LEU A 50 28.28 -22.91 -6.72
N PRO A 51 27.17 -23.54 -6.25
CA PRO A 51 27.06 -24.04 -4.88
C PRO A 51 28.27 -24.89 -4.46
N VAL A 52 28.66 -25.85 -5.30
CA VAL A 52 29.79 -26.76 -5.04
C VAL A 52 31.12 -26.01 -5.02
N THR A 53 31.35 -25.11 -5.98
CA THR A 53 32.56 -24.29 -6.03
C THR A 53 32.69 -23.41 -4.78
N ILE A 54 31.61 -22.73 -4.37
CA ILE A 54 31.62 -21.88 -3.18
C ILE A 54 31.84 -22.71 -1.92
N GLU A 55 31.14 -23.84 -1.75
CA GLU A 55 31.30 -24.68 -0.56
C GLU A 55 32.73 -25.24 -0.45
N LYS A 56 33.29 -25.73 -1.55
CA LYS A 56 34.66 -26.27 -1.60
C LYS A 56 35.72 -25.19 -1.34
N HIS A 57 35.52 -23.97 -1.81
CA HIS A 57 36.53 -22.92 -1.80
C HIS A 57 36.25 -21.76 -0.84
N LEU A 58 35.22 -21.82 0.01
CA LEU A 58 34.78 -20.71 0.86
C LEU A 58 35.90 -20.14 1.74
N THR A 59 36.67 -21.01 2.41
CA THR A 59 37.79 -20.60 3.29
C THR A 59 38.88 -19.88 2.52
N ILE A 60 39.15 -20.34 1.30
CA ILE A 60 40.16 -19.75 0.40
C ILE A 60 39.66 -18.41 -0.12
N ILE A 61 38.39 -18.32 -0.55
CA ILE A 61 37.74 -17.07 -0.97
C ILE A 61 37.80 -16.03 0.15
N LYS A 62 37.44 -16.41 1.39
CA LYS A 62 37.55 -15.55 2.57
C LYS A 62 38.98 -15.07 2.82
N SER A 63 39.98 -15.97 2.69
CA SER A 63 41.41 -15.63 2.80
C SER A 63 41.90 -14.69 1.70
N TYR A 64 41.41 -14.84 0.47
CA TYR A 64 41.76 -13.96 -0.65
C TYR A 64 41.17 -12.57 -0.46
N ILE A 65 39.90 -12.47 -0.09
CA ILE A 65 39.25 -11.19 0.21
C ILE A 65 39.97 -10.45 1.34
N SER A 66 40.33 -11.15 2.42
CA SER A 66 41.02 -10.55 3.57
C SER A 66 42.53 -10.31 3.34
N GLY A 67 43.06 -10.69 2.18
CA GLY A 67 44.48 -10.57 1.86
C GLY A 67 45.40 -11.38 2.78
N GLY A 68 44.91 -12.53 3.27
CA GLY A 68 45.62 -13.46 4.15
C GLY A 68 45.43 -13.25 5.65
N LYS A 69 44.71 -12.21 6.08
CA LYS A 69 44.31 -12.04 7.49
C LYS A 69 43.13 -12.96 7.84
N PRO A 70 42.89 -13.27 9.14
CA PRO A 70 41.63 -13.84 9.57
C PRO A 70 40.45 -12.97 9.09
N PHE A 71 39.43 -13.60 8.51
CA PHE A 71 38.34 -12.89 7.83
C PHE A 71 37.54 -11.98 8.78
N GLU A 72 37.31 -12.40 10.02
CA GLU A 72 36.62 -11.60 11.04
C GLU A 72 37.42 -10.36 11.46
N GLU A 73 38.74 -10.47 11.54
CA GLU A 73 39.64 -9.33 11.79
C GLU A 73 39.58 -8.33 10.64
N PHE A 74 39.59 -8.82 9.39
CA PHE A 74 39.40 -7.98 8.21
C PHE A 74 38.07 -7.22 8.26
N CYS A 75 36.95 -7.91 8.51
CA CYS A 75 35.64 -7.26 8.62
C CYS A 75 35.63 -6.19 9.73
N THR A 76 36.23 -6.49 10.88
CA THR A 76 36.33 -5.54 12.00
C THR A 76 37.21 -4.34 11.67
N GLU A 77 38.31 -4.54 10.95
CA GLU A 77 39.17 -3.46 10.46
C GLU A 77 38.45 -2.56 9.45
N VAL A 78 37.71 -3.14 8.51
CA VAL A 78 36.92 -2.40 7.53
C VAL A 78 35.79 -1.59 8.17
N ARG A 79 35.11 -2.13 9.19
CA ARG A 79 34.04 -1.42 9.93
C ARG A 79 34.51 -0.09 10.52
N LYS A 80 35.79 0.03 10.90
CA LYS A 80 36.38 1.29 11.42
C LYS A 80 36.34 2.43 10.41
N TYR A 81 36.16 2.13 9.13
CA TYR A 81 36.07 3.11 8.04
C TYR A 81 34.63 3.31 7.53
N ASN A 82 33.62 2.74 8.20
CA ASN A 82 32.22 2.88 7.80
C ASN A 82 31.80 4.37 7.78
N LYS A 83 31.35 4.88 6.63
CA LYS A 83 30.93 6.28 6.44
C LYS A 83 29.41 6.47 6.42
N SER A 84 28.64 5.38 6.52
CA SER A 84 27.17 5.45 6.48
C SER A 84 26.62 6.37 7.57
N ILE A 85 25.80 7.34 7.18
CA ILE A 85 24.97 8.10 8.12
C ILE A 85 23.67 7.35 8.44
N LEU A 86 23.32 6.34 7.65
CA LEU A 86 22.12 5.52 7.80
C LEU A 86 22.44 4.26 8.62
N CYS A 87 21.47 3.81 9.42
CA CYS A 87 21.54 2.52 10.08
C CYS A 87 21.49 1.38 9.07
N GLY A 88 20.37 1.28 8.33
CA GLY A 88 20.25 0.29 7.27
C GLY A 88 20.27 -1.16 7.75
N PHE A 89 20.04 -1.40 9.05
CA PHE A 89 19.90 -2.74 9.59
C PHE A 89 18.68 -3.40 8.96
N VAL A 90 18.90 -4.50 8.24
CA VAL A 90 17.85 -5.28 7.58
C VAL A 90 17.49 -6.46 8.46
N TRP A 91 16.22 -6.60 8.78
CA TRP A 91 15.71 -7.73 9.56
C TRP A 91 14.72 -8.56 8.75
N THR A 92 14.54 -9.80 9.20
CA THR A 92 13.61 -10.78 8.63
C THR A 92 12.37 -10.94 9.53
N ASN A 93 11.49 -11.86 9.13
CA ASN A 93 10.24 -12.15 9.83
C ASN A 93 10.43 -12.43 11.34
N ALA A 94 9.43 -12.03 12.10
CA ALA A 94 9.33 -12.13 13.55
C ALA A 94 10.32 -11.27 14.37
N THR A 95 11.10 -10.40 13.73
CA THR A 95 11.97 -9.44 14.43
C THR A 95 11.16 -8.33 15.07
N ILE A 96 11.47 -7.99 16.33
CA ILE A 96 10.85 -6.87 17.04
C ILE A 96 11.35 -5.55 16.45
N SER A 97 10.40 -4.71 16.03
CA SER A 97 10.64 -3.42 15.41
C SER A 97 9.72 -2.36 16.03
N TYR A 98 10.08 -1.10 15.86
CA TYR A 98 9.38 0.04 16.45
C TYR A 98 8.92 0.99 15.37
N ARG A 99 7.71 1.54 15.50
CA ARG A 99 7.23 2.65 14.68
C ARG A 99 6.87 3.80 15.61
N CYS A 100 7.54 4.93 15.44
CA CYS A 100 7.25 6.15 16.19
C CYS A 100 6.49 7.12 15.29
N ARG A 101 5.17 7.19 15.46
CA ARG A 101 4.28 8.02 14.63
C ARG A 101 4.60 9.51 14.78
N THR A 102 5.03 9.95 15.97
CA THR A 102 5.47 11.34 16.21
C THR A 102 6.74 11.72 15.41
N CYS A 103 7.66 10.78 15.21
CA CYS A 103 8.92 11.06 14.50
C CYS A 103 8.82 10.84 12.99
N ALA A 104 7.83 10.07 12.55
CA ALA A 104 7.69 9.60 11.18
C ALA A 104 7.30 10.74 10.23
N ALA A 105 7.92 10.81 9.06
CA ALA A 105 7.41 11.61 7.95
C ALA A 105 6.40 10.83 7.09
N ASN A 106 6.43 9.49 7.17
CA ASN A 106 5.54 8.58 6.44
C ASN A 106 5.27 7.30 7.29
N PRO A 107 4.18 6.54 7.03
CA PRO A 107 3.77 5.40 7.85
C PRO A 107 4.67 4.18 7.75
N CYS A 108 5.50 4.12 6.72
CA CYS A 108 6.41 3.01 6.51
C CYS A 108 7.65 3.08 7.41
N MET A 109 7.88 4.24 8.04
CA MET A 109 9.02 4.46 8.90
C MET A 109 9.11 3.43 10.02
N SER A 110 10.24 2.72 10.08
CA SER A 110 10.49 1.65 11.04
C SER A 110 11.91 1.74 11.62
N LEU A 111 12.03 1.48 12.92
CA LEU A 111 13.27 1.51 13.67
C LEU A 111 13.61 0.14 14.24
N CYS A 112 14.89 -0.24 14.17
CA CYS A 112 15.38 -1.38 14.93
C CYS A 112 15.43 -1.06 16.44
N SER A 113 15.44 -2.10 17.27
CA SER A 113 15.48 -1.96 18.73
C SER A 113 16.62 -1.06 19.21
N ASP A 114 17.83 -1.25 18.68
CA ASP A 114 18.99 -0.46 19.10
C ASP A 114 18.83 1.03 18.78
N CYS A 115 18.29 1.37 17.61
CA CYS A 115 18.10 2.76 17.21
C CYS A 115 16.99 3.45 18.00
N PHE A 116 15.89 2.74 18.29
CA PHE A 116 14.81 3.28 19.10
C PHE A 116 15.27 3.61 20.52
N HIS A 117 15.96 2.67 21.20
CA HIS A 117 16.41 2.89 22.59
C HIS A 117 17.58 3.89 22.72
N ASN A 118 18.38 4.07 21.67
CA ASN A 118 19.49 5.04 21.66
C ASN A 118 19.11 6.39 21.03
N GLY A 119 17.88 6.54 20.51
CA GLY A 119 17.31 7.79 19.99
C GLY A 119 16.48 8.52 21.04
N ASN A 120 16.06 9.74 20.73
CA ASN A 120 15.17 10.50 21.61
C ASN A 120 13.70 10.29 21.21
N HIS A 121 13.00 9.42 21.96
CA HIS A 121 11.59 9.08 21.76
C HIS A 121 10.75 9.24 23.02
N GLN A 122 11.22 10.02 24.00
CA GLN A 122 10.53 10.19 25.27
C GLN A 122 9.22 10.97 25.08
N GLY A 123 8.10 10.40 25.51
CA GLY A 123 6.77 11.03 25.39
C GLY A 123 6.20 11.03 23.97
N HIS A 124 6.73 10.22 23.06
CA HIS A 124 6.22 10.09 21.70
C HIS A 124 5.22 8.92 21.59
N ASP A 125 4.26 9.03 20.65
CA ASP A 125 3.43 7.90 20.23
C ASP A 125 4.28 6.92 19.42
N ALA A 126 4.54 5.77 20.01
CA ALA A 126 5.30 4.70 19.39
C ALA A 126 4.69 3.33 19.71
N ASN A 127 4.63 2.48 18.69
CA ASN A 127 4.23 1.09 18.85
C ASN A 127 5.41 0.14 18.64
N MET A 128 5.34 -1.01 19.31
CA MET A 128 6.25 -2.13 19.12
C MET A 128 5.49 -3.22 18.37
N PHE A 129 6.06 -3.72 17.29
CA PHE A 129 5.44 -4.76 16.47
C PHE A 129 6.45 -5.85 16.09
N ARG A 130 5.95 -7.05 15.82
CA ARG A 130 6.75 -8.12 15.22
C ARG A 130 6.59 -8.03 13.70
N SER A 131 7.68 -7.80 12.99
CA SER A 131 7.63 -7.68 11.53
C SER A 131 7.22 -9.03 10.89
N ILE A 132 6.22 -8.99 10.00
CA ILE A 132 5.69 -10.17 9.29
C ILE A 132 6.40 -10.37 7.93
N GLY A 133 7.06 -9.34 7.38
CA GLY A 133 7.71 -9.35 6.06
C GLY A 133 9.20 -9.00 6.05
N GLY A 134 9.79 -8.68 7.20
CA GLY A 134 11.10 -8.05 7.29
C GLY A 134 11.02 -6.52 7.25
N GLY A 135 12.17 -5.84 7.16
CA GLY A 135 12.23 -4.37 7.12
C GLY A 135 13.65 -3.83 7.22
N ILE A 136 13.80 -2.52 7.03
CA ILE A 136 15.06 -1.79 7.13
C ILE A 136 14.92 -0.68 8.17
N CYS A 137 15.95 -0.45 8.97
CA CYS A 137 15.99 0.65 9.92
C CYS A 137 16.19 1.99 9.21
N ASP A 138 15.25 2.91 9.39
CA ASP A 138 15.26 4.25 8.79
C ASP A 138 16.08 5.29 9.57
N CYS A 139 16.69 4.89 10.71
CA CYS A 139 17.46 5.81 11.54
C CYS A 139 18.61 6.45 10.76
N GLY A 140 18.64 7.79 10.77
CA GLY A 140 19.62 8.61 10.06
C GLY A 140 19.15 9.14 8.70
N ASP A 141 18.00 8.68 8.19
CA ASP A 141 17.41 9.18 6.95
C ASP A 141 16.46 10.36 7.24
N VAL A 142 16.94 11.57 6.92
CA VAL A 142 16.20 12.83 7.10
C VAL A 142 14.97 12.95 6.21
N THR A 143 14.84 12.10 5.20
CA THR A 143 13.71 12.13 4.26
C THR A 143 12.48 11.38 4.76
N VAL A 144 12.63 10.52 5.77
CA VAL A 144 11.56 9.65 6.30
C VAL A 144 11.31 9.80 7.80
N MET A 145 12.20 10.45 8.55
CA MET A 145 11.97 10.80 9.97
C MET A 145 12.72 12.05 10.43
N ASN A 146 12.22 12.66 11.51
CA ASN A 146 12.79 13.85 12.12
C ASN A 146 14.21 13.61 12.67
N SER A 147 15.15 14.48 12.26
CA SER A 147 16.57 14.41 12.64
C SER A 147 16.85 14.53 14.15
N ASN A 148 15.95 15.16 14.91
CA ASN A 148 16.11 15.31 16.37
C ASN A 148 15.99 13.97 17.13
N SER A 149 15.40 12.97 16.49
CA SER A 149 15.12 11.67 17.11
C SER A 149 16.12 10.58 16.69
N PHE A 150 17.13 10.94 15.89
CA PHE A 150 18.18 10.00 15.50
C PHE A 150 18.97 9.51 16.71
N CYS A 151 19.43 8.25 16.62
CA CYS A 151 20.35 7.74 17.62
C CYS A 151 21.73 8.38 17.45
N LYS A 152 22.52 8.40 18.52
CA LYS A 152 23.89 8.97 18.54
C LYS A 152 24.87 8.39 17.51
N HIS A 153 24.53 7.27 16.86
CA HIS A 153 25.39 6.59 15.90
C HIS A 153 25.07 6.93 14.43
N HIS A 154 23.91 7.53 14.15
CA HIS A 154 23.40 7.78 12.80
C HIS A 154 22.95 9.24 12.64
N GLY A 155 22.83 9.68 11.39
CA GLY A 155 22.43 11.04 11.04
C GLY A 155 23.57 11.96 10.59
N PRO A 156 23.23 13.19 10.16
CA PRO A 156 24.14 14.11 9.48
C PRO A 156 25.28 14.64 10.38
N ASN A 157 25.08 14.62 11.70
CA ASN A 157 26.07 15.10 12.67
C ASN A 157 27.21 14.10 12.92
N ARG A 158 27.18 12.93 12.27
CA ARG A 158 28.23 11.91 12.40
C ARG A 158 29.51 12.37 11.71
N ILE A 159 30.60 12.44 12.45
CA ILE A 159 31.93 12.73 11.88
C ILE A 159 32.32 11.57 10.95
N PRO A 160 32.61 11.83 9.65
CA PRO A 160 33.02 10.77 8.74
C PRO A 160 34.30 10.11 9.21
N ASN A 161 34.33 8.78 9.18
CA ASN A 161 35.56 8.03 9.42
C ASN A 161 36.61 8.34 8.33
N ALA A 162 37.89 8.10 8.66
CA ALA A 162 39.00 8.24 7.73
C ALA A 162 38.78 7.46 6.42
N GLN A 163 39.51 7.84 5.35
CA GLN A 163 39.46 7.10 4.10
C GLN A 163 40.05 5.70 4.29
N ILE A 164 39.35 4.68 3.81
CA ILE A 164 39.80 3.30 3.90
C ILE A 164 41.09 3.12 3.09
N PRO A 165 42.13 2.44 3.63
CA PRO A 165 43.33 2.15 2.88
C PRO A 165 43.03 1.28 1.66
N TYR A 166 43.43 1.72 0.47
CA TYR A 166 43.24 0.98 -0.78
C TYR A 166 43.74 -0.48 -0.70
N LYS A 167 44.91 -0.68 -0.09
CA LYS A 167 45.53 -2.01 0.08
C LYS A 167 44.72 -2.97 0.99
N LEU A 168 43.75 -2.47 1.75
CA LEU A 168 42.88 -3.28 2.59
C LEU A 168 41.77 -3.90 1.74
N ILE A 169 41.19 -3.16 0.80
CA ILE A 169 40.02 -3.59 0.03
C ILE A 169 40.31 -4.06 -1.39
N ARG A 170 41.54 -3.87 -1.90
CA ARG A 170 41.90 -4.17 -3.29
C ARG A 170 41.59 -5.61 -3.71
N CYS A 171 41.85 -6.60 -2.84
CA CYS A 171 41.51 -7.99 -3.15
C CYS A 171 40.00 -8.19 -3.35
N ALA A 172 39.17 -7.56 -2.51
CA ALA A 172 37.72 -7.60 -2.63
C ALA A 172 37.25 -6.95 -3.95
N GLN A 173 37.82 -5.80 -4.32
CA GLN A 173 37.50 -5.09 -5.57
C GLN A 173 37.76 -5.94 -6.82
N ILE A 174 38.77 -6.80 -6.80
CA ILE A 174 39.12 -7.66 -7.94
C ILE A 174 38.31 -8.97 -7.92
N LEU A 175 38.12 -9.58 -6.76
CA LEU A 175 37.49 -10.90 -6.64
C LEU A 175 35.96 -10.86 -6.74
N LEU A 176 35.31 -9.88 -6.11
CA LEU A 176 33.84 -9.80 -6.04
C LEU A 176 33.16 -9.72 -7.42
N PRO A 177 33.68 -8.96 -8.41
CA PRO A 177 33.15 -8.98 -9.77
C PRO A 177 32.99 -10.36 -10.39
N ARG A 178 33.95 -11.27 -10.16
CA ARG A 178 33.89 -12.63 -10.70
C ARG A 178 32.91 -13.51 -9.94
N VAL A 179 32.80 -13.34 -8.62
CA VAL A 179 31.77 -14.02 -7.80
C VAL A 179 30.36 -13.63 -8.27
N ILE A 180 30.11 -12.34 -8.48
CA ILE A 180 28.79 -11.83 -8.89
C ILE A 180 28.46 -12.26 -10.32
N LEU A 181 29.44 -12.20 -11.24
CA LEU A 181 29.26 -12.73 -12.59
C LEU A 181 28.84 -14.20 -12.56
N ARG A 182 29.52 -15.03 -11.75
CA ARG A 182 29.14 -16.44 -11.63
C ARG A 182 27.78 -16.64 -11.01
N PHE A 183 27.41 -15.82 -10.05
CA PHE A 183 26.05 -15.83 -9.52
C PHE A 183 25.02 -15.53 -10.62
N VAL A 184 25.22 -14.50 -11.43
CA VAL A 184 24.32 -14.19 -12.55
C VAL A 184 24.29 -15.32 -13.59
N GLN A 185 25.44 -15.87 -13.96
CA GLN A 185 25.50 -17.01 -14.89
C GLN A 185 24.80 -18.26 -14.35
N HIS A 186 24.88 -18.49 -13.03
CA HIS A 186 24.17 -19.56 -12.36
C HIS A 186 22.64 -19.37 -12.44
N LEU A 187 22.15 -18.14 -12.23
CA LEU A 187 20.73 -17.80 -12.44
C LEU A 187 20.29 -18.00 -13.90
N ARG A 188 21.14 -17.64 -14.87
CA ARG A 188 20.86 -17.88 -16.30
C ARG A 188 20.68 -19.36 -16.61
N SER A 189 21.51 -20.24 -16.05
CA SER A 189 21.54 -21.66 -16.42
C SER A 189 20.53 -22.54 -15.68
N HIS A 190 20.01 -22.08 -14.54
CA HIS A 190 19.06 -22.84 -13.71
C HIS A 190 17.63 -22.31 -13.80
N VAL A 191 17.34 -21.41 -14.75
CA VAL A 191 15.96 -20.97 -14.99
C VAL A 191 15.19 -22.14 -15.59
N SER A 192 14.15 -22.59 -14.89
CA SER A 192 13.28 -23.63 -15.42
C SER A 192 12.34 -23.04 -16.49
N PRO A 193 11.95 -23.79 -17.54
CA PRO A 193 10.86 -23.36 -18.41
C PRO A 193 9.61 -23.12 -17.55
N ILE A 194 8.88 -22.05 -17.86
CA ILE A 194 7.84 -21.31 -17.10
C ILE A 194 6.69 -22.16 -16.49
N LYS A 195 6.72 -23.50 -16.57
CA LYS A 195 5.68 -24.43 -16.10
C LYS A 195 6.08 -25.43 -15.01
N SER A 196 7.28 -25.37 -14.40
CA SER A 196 7.68 -26.31 -13.34
C SER A 196 7.67 -25.69 -11.92
N ASN A 197 6.84 -26.26 -11.05
CA ASN A 197 6.75 -26.16 -9.59
C ASN A 197 7.72 -25.22 -8.83
N THR A 198 7.14 -24.36 -7.97
CA THR A 198 7.78 -23.51 -6.94
C THR A 198 8.77 -24.21 -6.00
N TYR A 199 8.80 -25.54 -5.99
CA TYR A 199 9.74 -26.32 -5.18
C TYR A 199 11.19 -26.18 -5.69
N SER A 200 11.41 -25.97 -7.00
CA SER A 200 12.76 -25.84 -7.56
C SER A 200 13.44 -24.53 -7.16
N THR A 201 12.71 -23.42 -7.01
CA THR A 201 13.30 -22.12 -6.63
C THR A 201 13.79 -22.09 -5.18
N ILE A 202 13.08 -22.74 -4.27
CA ILE A 202 13.46 -22.82 -2.85
C ILE A 202 14.72 -23.67 -2.70
N GLU A 203 14.77 -24.83 -3.33
CA GLU A 203 15.94 -25.72 -3.30
C GLU A 203 17.18 -25.03 -3.90
N GLU A 204 17.00 -24.30 -5.00
CA GLU A 204 18.06 -23.54 -5.67
C GLU A 204 18.69 -22.50 -4.73
N PHE A 205 17.89 -21.62 -4.12
CA PHE A 205 18.41 -20.60 -3.21
C PHE A 205 18.87 -21.16 -1.86
N THR A 206 18.39 -22.35 -1.48
CA THR A 206 18.92 -23.10 -0.32
C THR A 206 20.33 -23.60 -0.61
N SER A 207 20.61 -24.09 -1.81
CA SER A 207 21.95 -24.53 -2.22
C SER A 207 22.99 -23.40 -2.20
N LEU A 208 22.56 -22.16 -2.48
CA LEU A 208 23.41 -20.96 -2.47
C LEU A 208 23.66 -20.38 -1.06
N THR A 209 23.38 -21.14 0.00
CA THR A 209 23.45 -20.64 1.38
C THR A 209 24.81 -20.07 1.77
N SER A 210 25.89 -20.77 1.40
CA SER A 210 27.25 -20.34 1.70
C SER A 210 27.63 -19.03 1.00
N LEU A 211 27.13 -18.81 -0.22
CA LEU A 211 27.35 -17.58 -0.98
C LEU A 211 26.66 -16.39 -0.33
N PHE A 212 25.39 -16.54 0.03
CA PHE A 212 24.64 -15.46 0.69
C PHE A 212 25.16 -15.18 2.11
N ASN A 213 25.65 -16.18 2.84
CA ASN A 213 26.34 -15.95 4.12
C ASN A 213 27.59 -15.08 3.91
N LEU A 214 28.36 -15.32 2.85
CA LEU A 214 29.50 -14.49 2.50
C LEU A 214 29.07 -13.05 2.14
N PHE A 215 28.00 -12.88 1.36
CA PHE A 215 27.46 -11.55 1.03
C PHE A 215 26.95 -10.81 2.27
N ASP A 216 26.29 -11.50 3.20
CA ASP A 216 25.84 -10.95 4.47
C ASP A 216 27.04 -10.49 5.33
N ASP A 217 28.05 -11.35 5.52
CA ASP A 217 29.26 -11.03 6.28
C ASP A 217 29.96 -9.77 5.74
N LEU A 218 30.08 -9.69 4.41
CA LEU A 218 30.72 -8.60 3.69
C LEU A 218 29.91 -7.31 3.75
N SER A 219 28.60 -7.37 3.54
CA SER A 219 27.73 -6.21 3.57
C SER A 219 27.60 -5.63 4.98
N ASN A 220 27.67 -6.49 6.01
CA ASN A 220 27.74 -6.11 7.43
C ASN A 220 29.13 -5.59 7.86
N ALA A 221 30.16 -5.70 7.02
CA ALA A 221 31.47 -5.08 7.29
C ALA A 221 31.46 -3.54 7.14
N GLY A 222 30.38 -2.97 6.58
CA GLY A 222 30.16 -1.52 6.54
C GLY A 222 30.09 -0.94 5.13
N SER A 223 29.89 0.38 5.03
CA SER A 223 29.61 1.07 3.76
C SER A 223 30.71 0.90 2.70
N CYS A 224 31.96 0.70 3.10
CA CYS A 224 33.07 0.55 2.15
C CYS A 224 32.91 -0.70 1.28
N ILE A 225 32.50 -1.83 1.84
CA ILE A 225 32.27 -3.06 1.06
C ILE A 225 31.00 -2.97 0.25
N ARG A 226 29.94 -2.34 0.80
CA ARG A 226 28.72 -2.08 0.05
C ARG A 226 28.97 -1.22 -1.19
N SER A 227 29.83 -0.20 -1.09
CA SER A 227 30.26 0.59 -2.24
C SER A 227 31.00 -0.26 -3.29
N ILE A 228 31.79 -1.27 -2.90
CA ILE A 228 32.42 -2.19 -3.88
C ILE A 228 31.35 -3.03 -4.61
N PHE A 229 30.34 -3.52 -3.89
CA PHE A 229 29.20 -4.20 -4.51
C PHE A 229 28.47 -3.27 -5.47
N THR A 230 28.15 -2.04 -5.03
CA THR A 230 27.52 -1.00 -5.86
C THR A 230 28.32 -0.73 -7.13
N ASP A 231 29.61 -0.43 -7.01
CA ASP A 231 30.49 -0.13 -8.13
C ASP A 231 30.53 -1.31 -9.11
N CYS A 232 30.63 -2.54 -8.61
CA CYS A 232 30.60 -3.72 -9.46
C CYS A 232 29.26 -3.90 -10.18
N LEU A 233 28.16 -3.75 -9.44
CA LEU A 233 26.81 -4.04 -9.93
C LEU A 233 26.35 -3.03 -10.98
N LEU A 234 26.78 -1.77 -10.86
CA LEU A 234 26.42 -0.66 -11.75
C LEU A 234 27.45 -0.40 -12.87
N ASN A 235 28.55 -1.15 -12.92
CA ASN A 235 29.58 -0.94 -13.94
C ASN A 235 29.15 -1.47 -15.32
N ILE A 236 28.87 -0.55 -16.23
CA ILE A 236 28.43 -0.82 -17.61
C ILE A 236 29.55 -1.49 -18.42
N GLU A 237 30.77 -0.93 -18.40
CA GLU A 237 31.92 -1.46 -19.15
C GLU A 237 32.27 -2.89 -18.72
N LEU A 238 32.18 -3.18 -17.42
CA LEU A 238 32.40 -4.50 -16.86
C LEU A 238 31.34 -5.50 -17.36
N TYR A 239 30.06 -5.09 -17.37
CA TYR A 239 28.97 -5.92 -17.87
C TYR A 239 29.11 -6.18 -19.38
N GLU A 240 29.48 -5.16 -20.16
CA GLU A 240 29.80 -5.32 -21.58
C GLU A 240 30.96 -6.28 -21.78
N LYS A 241 32.07 -6.10 -21.06
CA LYS A 241 33.25 -7.00 -21.10
C LYS A 241 32.86 -8.46 -20.84
N PHE A 242 32.01 -8.71 -19.85
CA PHE A 242 31.55 -10.06 -19.49
C PHE A 242 30.64 -10.72 -20.53
N ASN A 243 29.96 -9.96 -21.39
CA ASN A 243 28.99 -10.50 -22.36
C ASN A 243 29.40 -10.31 -23.84
N THR A 244 30.43 -9.51 -24.15
CA THR A 244 30.83 -9.18 -25.54
C THR A 244 32.19 -9.73 -25.95
N GLN A 245 33.11 -9.91 -25.00
CA GLN A 245 34.39 -10.52 -25.35
C GLN A 245 34.14 -12.01 -25.61
N PRO A 246 34.67 -12.59 -26.70
CA PRO A 246 34.72 -14.03 -26.84
C PRO A 246 35.58 -14.54 -25.68
N SER A 247 34.93 -14.94 -24.59
CA SER A 247 35.60 -15.75 -23.60
C SER A 247 36.07 -17.01 -24.33
N ILE A 248 37.12 -17.62 -23.82
CA ILE A 248 37.63 -18.90 -24.33
C ILE A 248 36.54 -20.01 -24.27
N ASN A 249 35.36 -19.74 -23.65
CA ASN A 249 34.32 -20.69 -23.33
C ASN A 249 32.94 -20.32 -23.95
N ASP A 250 32.48 -21.12 -24.92
CA ASP A 250 31.16 -21.00 -25.59
C ASP A 250 29.96 -20.85 -24.64
N LEU A 251 30.05 -21.36 -23.40
CA LEU A 251 28.99 -21.34 -22.40
C LEU A 251 28.61 -19.95 -21.87
N SER A 252 29.53 -18.99 -21.87
CA SER A 252 29.18 -17.62 -21.42
C SER A 252 28.19 -16.99 -22.40
N ASN A 253 28.43 -17.16 -23.70
CA ASN A 253 27.53 -16.71 -24.76
C ASN A 253 26.21 -17.47 -24.74
N ILE A 254 26.24 -18.80 -24.54
CA ILE A 254 25.02 -19.61 -24.40
C ILE A 254 24.20 -19.11 -23.21
N SER A 255 24.82 -18.89 -22.03
CA SER A 255 24.11 -18.39 -20.84
C SER A 255 23.46 -17.03 -21.10
N TYR A 256 24.15 -16.13 -21.81
CA TYR A 256 23.63 -14.82 -22.11
C TYR A 256 22.46 -14.86 -23.10
N ASN A 257 22.51 -15.77 -24.08
CA ASN A 257 21.38 -16.00 -24.98
C ASN A 257 20.14 -16.50 -24.24
N ILE A 258 20.29 -17.28 -23.16
CA ILE A 258 19.15 -17.68 -22.31
C ILE A 258 18.50 -16.45 -21.68
N TYR A 259 19.29 -15.50 -21.16
CA TYR A 259 18.76 -14.22 -20.67
C TYR A 259 17.97 -13.48 -21.76
N LEU A 260 18.53 -13.33 -22.96
CA LEU A 260 17.86 -12.63 -24.07
C LEU A 260 16.58 -13.33 -24.50
N GLN A 261 16.55 -14.66 -24.51
CA GLN A 261 15.34 -15.43 -24.77
C GLN A 261 14.27 -15.16 -23.70
N GLN A 262 14.65 -15.24 -22.43
CA GLN A 262 13.73 -14.96 -21.32
C GLN A 262 13.21 -13.52 -21.33
N LEU A 263 14.03 -12.55 -21.73
CA LEU A 263 13.63 -11.16 -21.91
C LEU A 263 12.57 -11.03 -23.01
N ASN A 264 12.80 -11.64 -24.18
CA ASN A 264 11.88 -11.59 -25.31
C ASN A 264 10.54 -12.29 -25.06
N GLU A 265 10.53 -13.32 -24.20
CA GLU A 265 9.32 -14.02 -23.77
C GLU A 265 8.51 -13.24 -22.73
N THR A 266 9.03 -12.14 -22.19
CA THR A 266 8.35 -11.38 -21.15
C THR A 266 7.33 -10.40 -21.75
N SER A 267 6.15 -10.35 -21.15
CA SER A 267 5.05 -9.51 -21.63
C SER A 267 5.33 -8.02 -21.42
N SER A 268 4.50 -7.19 -22.07
CA SER A 268 4.54 -5.73 -21.96
C SER A 268 3.24 -5.22 -21.38
N LEU A 269 3.29 -4.06 -20.73
CA LEU A 269 2.10 -3.42 -20.16
C LEU A 269 1.53 -2.42 -21.15
N LEU A 270 0.24 -2.56 -21.46
CA LEU A 270 -0.47 -1.63 -22.34
C LEU A 270 -0.82 -0.34 -21.60
N MET A 271 -0.50 0.81 -22.19
CA MET A 271 -0.91 2.10 -21.65
C MET A 271 -2.38 2.41 -22.02
N PRO A 272 -3.25 2.74 -21.05
CA PRO A 272 -4.63 3.17 -21.29
C PRO A 272 -4.72 4.34 -22.27
N ILE A 273 -5.77 4.37 -23.10
CA ILE A 273 -5.96 5.41 -24.12
C ILE A 273 -5.99 6.81 -23.50
N SER A 274 -6.60 6.95 -22.32
CA SER A 274 -6.68 8.21 -21.58
C SER A 274 -5.32 8.76 -21.13
N LEU A 275 -4.29 7.92 -21.03
CA LEU A 275 -2.93 8.32 -20.65
C LEU A 275 -2.03 8.61 -21.87
N ARG A 276 -2.45 8.22 -23.07
CA ARG A 276 -1.65 8.38 -24.30
C ARG A 276 -1.57 9.85 -24.71
N THR A 277 -0.37 10.25 -25.11
CA THR A 277 -0.07 11.45 -25.87
C THR A 277 0.41 11.05 -27.27
N ASP A 278 0.38 11.98 -28.22
CA ASP A 278 0.79 11.72 -29.61
C ASP A 278 2.24 11.16 -29.72
N ASN A 279 3.09 11.47 -28.74
CA ASN A 279 4.49 11.06 -28.72
C ASN A 279 4.80 9.88 -27.76
N SER A 280 3.82 9.41 -26.98
CA SER A 280 4.06 8.35 -26.00
C SER A 280 4.00 6.95 -26.60
N SER A 281 4.84 6.04 -26.10
CA SER A 281 4.78 4.62 -26.46
C SER A 281 3.47 4.01 -25.96
N VAL A 282 2.82 3.21 -26.80
CA VAL A 282 1.58 2.50 -26.45
C VAL A 282 1.81 1.42 -25.38
N TYR A 283 3.03 0.88 -25.32
CA TYR A 283 3.41 -0.18 -24.41
C TYR A 283 4.61 0.24 -23.57
N PHE A 284 4.62 -0.18 -22.31
CA PHE A 284 5.82 -0.20 -21.49
C PHE A 284 6.55 -1.53 -21.72
N HIS A 285 7.72 -1.44 -22.37
CA HIS A 285 8.59 -2.58 -22.63
C HIS A 285 9.77 -2.59 -21.66
N ILE A 286 10.14 -3.79 -21.25
CA ILE A 286 11.35 -4.01 -20.44
C ILE A 286 12.56 -3.81 -21.35
N LYS A 287 13.39 -2.84 -21.01
CA LYS A 287 14.67 -2.57 -21.65
C LYS A 287 15.68 -3.65 -21.25
N LYS A 288 16.56 -3.98 -22.18
CA LYS A 288 17.71 -4.86 -21.96
C LYS A 288 18.61 -4.32 -20.85
N ALA A 289 19.14 -5.21 -20.01
CA ALA A 289 20.09 -4.89 -18.95
C ALA A 289 21.34 -4.21 -19.50
N THR A 290 21.78 -3.16 -18.81
CA THR A 290 23.01 -2.39 -19.10
C THR A 290 24.12 -2.68 -18.11
N CYS A 291 23.76 -3.18 -16.93
CA CYS A 291 24.69 -3.56 -15.87
C CYS A 291 24.22 -4.87 -15.18
N LEU A 292 25.08 -5.43 -14.31
CA LEU A 292 24.76 -6.66 -13.57
C LEU A 292 23.55 -6.46 -12.65
N PHE A 293 23.37 -5.26 -12.11
CA PHE A 293 22.23 -4.94 -11.25
C PHE A 293 20.88 -5.08 -11.97
N ASP A 294 20.76 -4.51 -13.18
CA ASP A 294 19.53 -4.61 -13.99
C ASP A 294 19.12 -6.07 -14.19
N GLU A 295 20.10 -6.92 -14.49
CA GLU A 295 19.86 -8.33 -14.73
C GLU A 295 19.54 -9.10 -13.45
N ILE A 296 20.19 -8.78 -12.32
CA ILE A 296 19.84 -9.37 -11.01
C ILE A 296 18.40 -9.00 -10.62
N LEU A 297 17.95 -7.78 -10.88
CA LEU A 297 16.55 -7.38 -10.66
C LEU A 297 15.58 -8.16 -11.56
N PHE A 298 15.92 -8.36 -12.84
CA PHE A 298 15.14 -9.20 -13.74
C PHE A 298 15.00 -10.63 -13.17
N TRP A 299 16.10 -11.22 -12.72
CA TRP A 299 16.10 -12.55 -12.12
C TRP A 299 15.39 -12.60 -10.77
N LEU A 300 15.47 -11.54 -9.96
CA LEU A 300 14.72 -11.44 -8.69
C LEU A 300 13.23 -11.67 -8.94
N VAL A 301 12.65 -11.06 -9.98
CA VAL A 301 11.24 -11.24 -10.32
C VAL A 301 10.98 -12.62 -10.95
N LYS A 302 11.82 -13.07 -11.90
CA LYS A 302 11.65 -14.40 -12.53
C LYS A 302 11.71 -15.56 -11.53
N TYR A 303 12.54 -15.46 -10.49
CA TYR A 303 12.65 -16.46 -9.43
C TYR A 303 11.67 -16.28 -8.27
N GLN A 304 10.61 -15.47 -8.44
CA GLN A 304 9.60 -15.22 -7.42
C GLN A 304 10.21 -14.67 -6.10
N ILE A 305 11.07 -13.66 -6.23
CA ILE A 305 11.55 -12.78 -5.14
C ILE A 305 12.08 -13.59 -3.94
N PRO A 306 13.19 -14.33 -4.14
CA PRO A 306 13.83 -15.11 -3.09
C PRO A 306 14.34 -14.21 -1.96
N GLU A 307 14.03 -14.56 -0.72
CA GLU A 307 14.24 -13.72 0.48
C GLU A 307 15.70 -13.29 0.65
N ARG A 308 16.65 -14.19 0.40
CA ARG A 308 18.08 -13.92 0.57
C ARG A 308 18.62 -12.91 -0.46
N LEU A 309 18.13 -12.99 -1.70
CA LEU A 309 18.51 -12.04 -2.75
C LEU A 309 17.89 -10.68 -2.47
N LEU A 310 16.61 -10.66 -2.08
CA LEU A 310 15.95 -9.43 -1.66
C LEU A 310 16.70 -8.75 -0.52
N LYS A 311 17.02 -9.50 0.56
CA LYS A 311 17.79 -8.99 1.69
C LYS A 311 19.13 -8.38 1.24
N PHE A 312 19.87 -9.06 0.37
CA PHE A 312 21.12 -8.55 -0.17
C PHE A 312 20.92 -7.20 -0.89
N LEU A 313 19.91 -7.07 -1.75
CA LEU A 313 19.63 -5.82 -2.45
C LEU A 313 19.18 -4.70 -1.50
N LEU A 314 18.35 -5.02 -0.50
CA LEU A 314 17.91 -4.08 0.54
C LEU A 314 19.10 -3.52 1.34
N MET A 315 20.11 -4.35 1.65
CA MET A 315 21.33 -3.88 2.33
C MET A 315 22.11 -2.86 1.50
N LEU A 316 22.07 -2.96 0.17
CA LEU A 316 22.75 -2.05 -0.74
C LEU A 316 22.02 -0.70 -0.91
N LEU A 317 20.70 -0.63 -0.67
CA LEU A 317 19.94 0.63 -0.73
C LEU A 317 20.40 1.70 0.28
N THR A 318 21.21 1.29 1.26
CA THR A 318 21.88 2.22 2.20
C THR A 318 22.96 3.08 1.54
N ASP A 319 23.43 2.67 0.35
CA ASP A 319 24.32 3.45 -0.49
C ASP A 319 23.51 4.39 -1.41
N LEU A 320 23.76 5.70 -1.31
CA LEU A 320 22.98 6.71 -2.03
C LEU A 320 23.17 6.64 -3.56
N ASN A 321 24.34 6.24 -4.05
CA ASN A 321 24.58 6.11 -5.49
C ASN A 321 23.83 4.89 -6.03
N PHE A 322 23.82 3.80 -5.26
CA PHE A 322 23.02 2.64 -5.55
C PHE A 322 21.53 2.98 -5.56
N LYS A 323 21.02 3.66 -4.52
CA LYS A 323 19.62 4.05 -4.38
C LYS A 323 19.13 4.89 -5.58
N ARG A 324 19.94 5.85 -6.04
CA ARG A 324 19.62 6.69 -7.23
C ARG A 324 19.61 5.91 -8.54
N SER A 325 20.51 4.95 -8.72
CA SER A 325 20.52 4.12 -9.93
C SER A 325 19.40 3.08 -9.89
N CYS A 326 19.02 2.66 -8.68
CA CYS A 326 18.04 1.61 -8.45
C CYS A 326 16.65 1.95 -9.00
N ILE A 327 16.23 3.22 -8.96
CA ILE A 327 14.90 3.63 -9.41
C ILE A 327 14.67 3.31 -10.89
N GLN A 328 15.61 3.64 -11.78
CA GLN A 328 15.45 3.40 -13.21
C GLN A 328 15.33 1.90 -13.51
N SER A 329 16.23 1.09 -12.93
CA SER A 329 16.24 -0.36 -13.11
C SER A 329 15.00 -1.02 -12.51
N PHE A 330 14.54 -0.53 -11.36
CA PHE A 330 13.33 -1.01 -10.69
C PHE A 330 12.07 -0.71 -11.50
N LEU A 331 11.93 0.50 -12.04
CA LEU A 331 10.78 0.85 -12.90
C LEU A 331 10.76 0.03 -14.18
N ASN A 332 11.93 -0.30 -14.73
CA ASN A 332 12.04 -1.14 -15.92
C ASN A 332 11.49 -2.56 -15.69
N ILE A 333 11.71 -3.15 -14.52
CA ILE A 333 11.19 -4.49 -14.17
C ILE A 333 9.78 -4.44 -13.56
N TYR A 334 9.26 -3.26 -13.21
CA TYR A 334 7.95 -3.12 -12.56
C TYR A 334 6.84 -3.74 -13.39
N VAL A 335 6.92 -3.62 -14.73
CA VAL A 335 6.01 -4.27 -15.69
C VAL A 335 5.91 -5.79 -15.48
N MET A 336 7.02 -6.45 -15.15
CA MET A 336 7.05 -7.90 -14.87
C MET A 336 6.27 -8.24 -13.60
N VAL A 337 6.36 -7.37 -12.59
CA VAL A 337 5.65 -7.53 -11.33
C VAL A 337 4.14 -7.49 -11.58
N ILE A 338 3.69 -6.57 -12.44
CA ILE A 338 2.27 -6.45 -12.82
C ILE A 338 1.79 -7.69 -13.55
N ASP A 339 2.53 -8.16 -14.54
CA ASP A 339 2.20 -9.36 -15.29
C ASP A 339 2.05 -10.57 -14.37
N GLN A 340 2.99 -10.74 -13.44
CA GLN A 340 2.91 -11.79 -12.42
C GLN A 340 1.68 -11.61 -11.53
N LEU A 341 1.37 -10.39 -11.06
CA LEU A 341 0.21 -10.14 -10.20
C LEU A 341 -1.13 -10.40 -10.90
N ILE A 342 -1.24 -10.10 -12.20
CA ILE A 342 -2.45 -10.35 -12.99
C ILE A 342 -2.66 -11.84 -13.23
N HIS A 343 -1.58 -12.60 -13.46
CA HIS A 343 -1.67 -14.01 -13.83
C HIS A 343 -1.49 -14.99 -12.65
N CYS A 344 -1.14 -14.51 -11.47
CA CYS A 344 -0.95 -15.33 -10.28
C CYS A 344 -2.29 -15.87 -9.75
N ARG A 345 -2.43 -17.19 -9.69
CA ARG A 345 -3.63 -17.88 -9.16
C ARG A 345 -3.43 -18.51 -7.78
N ASN A 346 -2.20 -18.50 -7.23
CA ASN A 346 -1.84 -19.22 -6.02
C ASN A 346 -1.38 -18.28 -4.88
N SER A 347 -1.78 -18.58 -3.63
CA SER A 347 -1.49 -17.74 -2.45
C SER A 347 -0.02 -17.66 -2.03
N ARG A 348 0.80 -18.67 -2.33
CA ARG A 348 2.25 -18.68 -1.99
C ARG A 348 3.04 -17.70 -2.86
N GLU A 349 2.77 -17.67 -4.17
CA GLU A 349 3.40 -16.76 -5.14
C GLU A 349 3.12 -15.28 -4.82
N ARG A 350 1.98 -14.99 -4.16
CA ARG A 350 1.63 -13.65 -3.66
C ARG A 350 2.52 -13.15 -2.52
N MET A 351 2.87 -14.02 -1.57
CA MET A 351 3.79 -13.62 -0.48
C MET A 351 5.12 -13.15 -1.04
N HIS A 352 5.50 -13.60 -2.23
CA HIS A 352 6.71 -13.19 -2.89
C HIS A 352 6.58 -11.82 -3.56
N SER A 353 5.52 -11.57 -4.34
CA SER A 353 5.29 -10.24 -4.97
C SER A 353 5.08 -9.13 -3.94
N ALA A 354 4.43 -9.42 -2.82
CA ALA A 354 4.31 -8.47 -1.69
C ALA A 354 5.67 -8.07 -1.09
N ARG A 355 6.73 -8.88 -1.23
CA ARG A 355 8.06 -8.54 -0.71
C ARG A 355 8.79 -7.50 -1.56
N LEU A 356 8.41 -7.30 -2.83
CA LEU A 356 8.95 -6.18 -3.62
C LEU A 356 8.53 -4.82 -3.08
N VAL A 357 7.43 -4.78 -2.32
CA VAL A 357 7.00 -3.57 -1.58
C VAL A 357 8.12 -3.07 -0.67
N HIS A 358 8.98 -3.96 -0.15
CA HIS A 358 10.13 -3.54 0.65
C HIS A 358 11.19 -2.76 -0.15
N ILE A 359 11.30 -2.97 -1.46
CA ILE A 359 12.17 -2.13 -2.33
C ILE A 359 11.43 -0.85 -2.68
N SER A 360 10.19 -0.95 -3.19
CA SER A 360 9.45 0.21 -3.68
C SER A 360 9.16 1.24 -2.58
N VAL A 361 8.81 0.80 -1.37
CA VAL A 361 8.64 1.70 -0.21
C VAL A 361 9.92 2.47 0.08
N GLN A 362 11.08 1.83 -0.01
CA GLN A 362 12.38 2.48 0.25
C GLN A 362 12.76 3.50 -0.84
N LEU A 363 12.21 3.34 -2.04
CA LEU A 363 12.40 4.26 -3.16
C LEU A 363 11.36 5.40 -3.13
N PHE A 364 10.06 5.08 -3.08
CA PHE A 364 8.97 6.02 -3.25
C PHE A 364 8.65 6.85 -2.00
N SER A 365 9.08 6.41 -0.82
CA SER A 365 9.01 7.24 0.40
C SER A 365 9.98 8.43 0.38
N ASN A 366 11.00 8.40 -0.49
CA ASN A 366 11.96 9.49 -0.62
C ASN A 366 11.48 10.50 -1.67
N ILE A 367 11.24 11.74 -1.23
CA ILE A 367 10.68 12.79 -2.10
C ILE A 367 11.53 13.08 -3.34
N ASP A 368 12.87 13.15 -3.20
CA ASP A 368 13.75 13.51 -4.30
C ASP A 368 13.73 12.44 -5.40
N ILE A 369 13.79 11.17 -5.01
CA ILE A 369 13.74 10.02 -5.92
C ILE A 369 12.38 9.95 -6.61
N THR A 370 11.28 10.13 -5.85
CA THR A 370 9.92 10.11 -6.41
C THR A 370 9.71 11.24 -7.41
N VAL A 371 10.11 12.46 -7.08
CA VAL A 371 10.00 13.61 -7.99
C VAL A 371 10.82 13.39 -9.25
N GLN A 372 12.03 12.86 -9.13
CA GLN A 372 12.87 12.50 -10.27
C GLN A 372 12.17 11.44 -11.14
N ALA A 373 11.61 10.40 -10.53
CA ALA A 373 10.94 9.32 -11.25
C ALA A 373 9.68 9.77 -12.00
N ILE A 374 8.91 10.70 -11.45
CA ILE A 374 7.77 11.31 -12.14
C ILE A 374 8.25 12.07 -13.38
N LYS A 375 9.30 12.88 -13.26
CA LYS A 375 9.80 13.73 -14.35
C LYS A 375 10.52 12.96 -15.45
N ASP A 376 11.39 12.02 -15.07
CA ASP A 376 12.37 11.42 -15.98
C ASP A 376 11.95 10.03 -16.48
N TYR A 377 11.08 9.33 -15.74
CA TYR A 377 10.79 7.90 -15.96
C TYR A 377 9.29 7.58 -16.11
N HIS A 378 8.41 8.57 -16.28
CA HIS A 378 6.97 8.37 -16.47
C HIS A 378 6.32 7.52 -15.36
N LEU A 379 6.73 7.75 -14.11
CA LEU A 379 6.26 6.96 -12.96
C LEU A 379 4.73 6.97 -12.82
N MET A 380 4.09 8.14 -12.98
CA MET A 380 2.64 8.25 -12.85
C MET A 380 1.90 7.44 -13.92
N GLU A 381 2.33 7.55 -15.19
CA GLU A 381 1.73 6.76 -16.26
C GLU A 381 1.89 5.25 -16.01
N LEU A 382 3.06 4.82 -15.53
CA LEU A 382 3.32 3.41 -15.24
C LEU A 382 2.41 2.88 -14.12
N ILE A 383 2.31 3.59 -12.99
CA ILE A 383 1.47 3.18 -11.86
C ILE A 383 -0.01 3.17 -12.24
N LEU A 384 -0.49 4.21 -12.92
CA LEU A 384 -1.89 4.28 -13.37
C LEU A 384 -2.21 3.21 -14.42
N SER A 385 -1.29 2.92 -15.35
CA SER A 385 -1.45 1.83 -16.32
C SER A 385 -1.49 0.47 -15.63
N SER A 386 -0.70 0.30 -14.57
CA SER A 386 -0.64 -0.92 -13.79
C SER A 386 -1.96 -1.20 -13.07
N LEU A 387 -2.48 -0.20 -12.35
CA LEU A 387 -3.77 -0.27 -11.65
C LEU A 387 -4.91 -0.45 -12.65
N TYR A 388 -4.90 0.27 -13.76
CA TYR A 388 -5.91 0.14 -14.81
C TYR A 388 -5.93 -1.28 -15.38
N SER A 389 -4.76 -1.84 -15.70
CA SER A 389 -4.66 -3.21 -16.22
C SER A 389 -5.22 -4.23 -15.23
N ILE A 390 -4.89 -4.10 -13.94
CA ILE A 390 -5.44 -4.97 -12.90
C ILE A 390 -6.96 -4.85 -12.80
N PHE A 391 -7.47 -3.64 -12.60
CA PHE A 391 -8.89 -3.43 -12.38
C PHE A 391 -9.72 -3.77 -13.63
N SER A 392 -9.16 -3.60 -14.83
CA SER A 392 -9.82 -3.98 -16.09
C SER A 392 -10.01 -5.49 -16.25
N ASN A 393 -9.14 -6.30 -15.67
CA ASN A 393 -9.20 -7.77 -15.78
C ASN A 393 -10.18 -8.44 -14.81
N ILE A 394 -10.73 -7.69 -13.85
CA ILE A 394 -11.61 -8.21 -12.79
C ILE A 394 -13.03 -7.61 -12.84
N GLN A 395 -13.44 -7.16 -14.02
CA GLN A 395 -14.74 -6.51 -14.22
C GLN A 395 -15.84 -7.51 -14.56
N ILE A 396 -17.05 -7.23 -14.09
CA ILE A 396 -18.29 -7.88 -14.50
C ILE A 396 -19.36 -6.84 -14.82
N ASN A 397 -20.46 -7.29 -15.41
CA ASN A 397 -21.64 -6.44 -15.60
C ASN A 397 -22.31 -6.10 -14.26
N CYS A 398 -22.54 -4.81 -14.04
CA CYS A 398 -23.28 -4.30 -12.88
C CYS A 398 -24.72 -4.83 -12.89
N GLN A 399 -25.20 -5.28 -11.73
CA GLN A 399 -26.57 -5.78 -11.54
C GLN A 399 -27.53 -4.72 -10.99
N LEU A 400 -27.06 -3.48 -10.78
CA LEU A 400 -27.87 -2.41 -10.20
C LEU A 400 -28.91 -1.88 -11.19
N GLN A 401 -30.08 -1.50 -10.70
CA GLN A 401 -31.21 -1.01 -11.48
C GLN A 401 -31.67 -2.05 -12.51
N LYS A 402 -31.60 -1.76 -13.82
CA LYS A 402 -32.16 -2.59 -14.89
C LYS A 402 -31.05 -3.47 -15.51
N PRO A 403 -30.80 -4.71 -15.07
CA PRO A 403 -29.60 -5.44 -15.45
C PRO A 403 -29.51 -5.76 -16.94
N LYS A 404 -30.66 -5.84 -17.63
CA LYS A 404 -30.75 -6.09 -19.07
C LYS A 404 -30.41 -4.88 -19.94
N GLU A 405 -30.64 -3.67 -19.42
CA GLU A 405 -30.32 -2.39 -20.08
C GLU A 405 -28.99 -1.81 -19.57
N ASN A 406 -28.49 -2.34 -18.45
CA ASN A 406 -27.27 -1.90 -17.78
C ASN A 406 -26.02 -2.39 -18.53
N TYR A 407 -25.17 -1.45 -18.95
CA TYR A 407 -23.87 -1.71 -19.58
C TYR A 407 -22.70 -1.21 -18.72
N HIS A 408 -22.98 -0.79 -17.49
CA HIS A 408 -21.96 -0.40 -16.52
C HIS A 408 -21.18 -1.62 -16.06
N LEU A 409 -19.87 -1.46 -15.94
CA LEU A 409 -18.97 -2.50 -15.44
C LEU A 409 -18.53 -2.17 -14.03
N VAL A 410 -18.49 -3.20 -13.18
CA VAL A 410 -18.02 -3.10 -11.80
C VAL A 410 -16.96 -4.13 -11.51
N ILE A 411 -16.07 -3.83 -10.57
CA ILE A 411 -15.09 -4.79 -10.07
C ILE A 411 -15.84 -5.87 -9.27
N TYR A 412 -15.62 -7.12 -9.64
CA TYR A 412 -16.13 -8.29 -8.93
C TYR A 412 -15.28 -9.51 -9.28
N ASP A 413 -14.29 -9.80 -8.44
CA ASP A 413 -13.58 -11.07 -8.48
C ASP A 413 -13.25 -11.50 -7.06
N ILE A 414 -14.03 -12.47 -6.56
CA ILE A 414 -13.93 -12.98 -5.20
C ILE A 414 -12.53 -13.55 -4.92
N ASP A 415 -11.93 -14.25 -5.90
CA ASP A 415 -10.63 -14.88 -5.70
C ASP A 415 -9.50 -13.86 -5.83
N PHE A 416 -9.61 -12.90 -6.74
CA PHE A 416 -8.63 -11.81 -6.85
C PHE A 416 -8.65 -10.89 -5.62
N SER A 417 -9.85 -10.51 -5.14
CA SER A 417 -10.03 -9.62 -4.00
C SER A 417 -9.65 -10.30 -2.67
N LYS A 418 -9.99 -11.58 -2.48
CA LYS A 418 -9.44 -12.40 -1.37
C LYS A 418 -7.92 -12.39 -1.35
N ASN A 419 -7.33 -12.21 -2.52
CA ASN A 419 -5.92 -12.33 -2.70
C ASN A 419 -5.13 -11.02 -2.64
N MET A 420 -5.80 -9.86 -2.54
CA MET A 420 -5.16 -8.54 -2.38
C MET A 420 -4.05 -8.25 -3.42
N HIS A 421 -4.16 -8.78 -4.63
CA HIS A 421 -3.13 -8.65 -5.67
C HIS A 421 -2.90 -7.19 -6.12
N TYR A 422 -3.88 -6.32 -5.92
CA TYR A 422 -3.79 -4.88 -6.18
C TYR A 422 -2.99 -4.11 -5.11
N TRP A 423 -2.90 -4.65 -3.89
CA TRP A 423 -2.41 -3.93 -2.71
C TRP A 423 -0.97 -3.39 -2.84
N PRO A 424 0.02 -4.15 -3.38
CA PRO A 424 1.38 -3.62 -3.55
C PRO A 424 1.43 -2.31 -4.35
N ILE A 425 0.63 -2.21 -5.41
CA ILE A 425 0.66 -1.05 -6.32
C ILE A 425 -0.15 0.11 -5.74
N ILE A 426 -1.27 -0.18 -5.06
CA ILE A 426 -2.01 0.85 -4.32
C ILE A 426 -1.15 1.42 -3.20
N SER A 427 -0.39 0.58 -2.48
CA SER A 427 0.56 1.02 -1.47
C SER A 427 1.65 1.92 -2.06
N ASP A 428 2.23 1.54 -3.20
CA ASP A 428 3.18 2.38 -3.92
C ASP A 428 2.56 3.72 -4.36
N PHE A 429 1.33 3.69 -4.88
CA PHE A 429 0.62 4.89 -5.31
C PHE A 429 0.35 5.85 -4.15
N ILE A 430 -0.07 5.34 -2.99
CA ILE A 430 -0.25 6.13 -1.76
C ILE A 430 1.08 6.73 -1.31
N ASN A 431 2.18 5.95 -1.30
CA ASN A 431 3.50 6.47 -0.95
C ASN A 431 3.96 7.58 -1.90
N ILE A 432 3.71 7.44 -3.21
CA ILE A 432 4.00 8.48 -4.20
C ILE A 432 3.17 9.73 -3.92
N LEU A 433 1.85 9.58 -3.76
CA LEU A 433 0.91 10.70 -3.56
C LEU A 433 1.05 11.39 -2.20
N SER A 434 1.73 10.78 -1.22
CA SER A 434 2.05 11.38 0.07
C SER A 434 3.02 12.56 -0.01
N HIS A 435 3.63 12.77 -1.18
CA HIS A 435 4.46 13.94 -1.48
C HIS A 435 3.62 15.01 -2.16
N GLU A 436 3.65 16.24 -1.63
CA GLU A 436 2.86 17.37 -2.14
C GLU A 436 3.09 17.63 -3.65
N TYR A 437 4.33 17.45 -4.15
CA TYR A 437 4.63 17.60 -5.57
C TYR A 437 3.87 16.58 -6.42
N ALA A 438 3.84 15.32 -6.00
CA ALA A 438 3.23 14.23 -6.75
C ALA A 438 1.70 14.37 -6.76
N SER A 439 1.07 14.68 -5.63
CA SER A 439 -0.39 14.88 -5.58
C SER A 439 -0.83 16.13 -6.37
N LYS A 440 -0.03 17.21 -6.36
CA LYS A 440 -0.24 18.36 -7.24
C LYS A 440 -0.21 17.99 -8.71
N GLU A 441 0.84 17.28 -9.12
CA GLU A 441 1.07 16.88 -10.51
C GLU A 441 -0.04 15.94 -11.00
N PHE A 442 -0.43 14.96 -10.16
CA PHE A 442 -1.56 14.06 -10.39
C PHE A 442 -2.90 14.78 -10.64
N LEU A 443 -3.19 15.84 -9.89
CA LEU A 443 -4.44 16.60 -10.04
C LEU A 443 -4.42 17.61 -11.19
N LEU A 444 -3.25 18.18 -11.50
CA LEU A 444 -3.07 19.15 -12.57
C LEU A 444 -3.08 18.51 -13.96
N GLU A 445 -2.52 17.30 -14.08
CA GLU A 445 -2.51 16.55 -15.33
C GLU A 445 -3.87 15.87 -15.55
N LYS A 446 -4.66 16.46 -16.46
CA LYS A 446 -6.00 16.00 -16.81
C LYS A 446 -6.06 14.51 -17.18
N ARG A 447 -5.05 13.99 -17.88
CA ARG A 447 -5.00 12.56 -18.27
C ARG A 447 -4.98 11.63 -17.06
N PHE A 448 -4.20 11.98 -16.04
CA PHE A 448 -3.97 11.15 -14.86
C PHE A 448 -5.25 11.04 -14.06
N PHE A 449 -5.83 12.19 -13.73
CA PHE A 449 -7.01 12.23 -12.92
C PHE A 449 -8.28 11.68 -13.62
N ILE A 450 -8.45 11.90 -14.94
CA ILE A 450 -9.55 11.27 -15.69
C ILE A 450 -9.42 9.75 -15.69
N THR A 451 -8.20 9.23 -15.87
CA THR A 451 -7.96 7.79 -15.80
C THR A 451 -8.31 7.24 -14.42
N TRP A 452 -7.95 7.98 -13.36
CA TRP A 452 -8.33 7.64 -11.99
C TRP A 452 -9.84 7.63 -11.75
N ILE A 453 -10.57 8.69 -12.14
CA ILE A 453 -12.04 8.74 -12.06
C ILE A 453 -12.66 7.54 -12.76
N LYS A 454 -12.13 7.16 -13.94
CA LYS A 454 -12.65 6.00 -14.66
C LYS A 454 -12.45 4.72 -13.87
N MET A 455 -11.31 4.53 -13.21
CA MET A 455 -11.11 3.38 -12.33
C MET A 455 -12.06 3.41 -11.12
N ILE A 456 -12.25 4.57 -10.47
CA ILE A 456 -13.22 4.73 -9.38
C ILE A 456 -14.64 4.40 -9.84
N SER A 457 -15.01 4.71 -11.09
CA SER A 457 -16.31 4.35 -11.65
C SER A 457 -16.59 2.84 -11.63
N TRP A 458 -15.56 1.99 -11.65
CA TRP A 458 -15.74 0.54 -11.56
C TRP A 458 -15.99 0.04 -10.13
N PHE A 459 -15.75 0.86 -9.11
CA PHE A 459 -16.19 0.58 -7.74
C PHE A 459 -17.62 1.10 -7.51
N GLN A 460 -18.11 2.02 -8.36
CA GLN A 460 -19.45 2.59 -8.28
C GLN A 460 -20.52 1.54 -8.60
N GLY A 461 -21.28 1.13 -7.58
CA GLY A 461 -22.38 0.18 -7.71
C GLY A 461 -21.97 -1.29 -7.70
N MET A 462 -20.81 -1.63 -7.14
CA MET A 462 -20.41 -3.02 -6.90
C MET A 462 -21.19 -3.66 -5.74
N ASN A 463 -21.10 -4.99 -5.58
CA ASN A 463 -21.71 -5.76 -4.49
C ASN A 463 -23.19 -5.39 -4.23
N VAL A 464 -24.02 -5.54 -5.28
CA VAL A 464 -25.45 -5.23 -5.20
C VAL A 464 -26.19 -6.32 -4.43
N ASN A 465 -26.92 -5.92 -3.40
CA ASN A 465 -27.81 -6.78 -2.62
C ASN A 465 -29.21 -6.78 -3.24
N HIS A 466 -29.82 -7.95 -3.36
CA HIS A 466 -31.16 -8.16 -3.94
C HIS A 466 -32.12 -8.76 -2.91
N HIS A 467 -33.38 -8.32 -2.95
CA HIS A 467 -34.44 -8.82 -2.07
C HIS A 467 -34.90 -10.25 -2.41
N GLU A 468 -35.03 -10.60 -3.70
CA GLU A 468 -35.63 -11.87 -4.16
C GLU A 468 -34.58 -12.93 -4.49
N ILE A 469 -34.87 -14.17 -4.07
CA ILE A 469 -34.06 -15.38 -4.26
C ILE A 469 -34.34 -15.98 -5.65
N GLU A 470 -33.30 -16.11 -6.50
CA GLU A 470 -33.22 -17.27 -7.39
C GLU A 470 -32.60 -18.42 -6.58
N SER A 471 -33.33 -19.52 -6.47
CA SER A 471 -33.11 -20.66 -5.55
C SER A 471 -31.77 -21.39 -5.69
N GLU A 472 -30.93 -21.06 -6.68
CA GLU A 472 -29.63 -21.69 -6.92
C GLU A 472 -28.44 -20.89 -6.36
N ILE A 473 -28.60 -19.62 -5.95
CA ILE A 473 -27.50 -18.76 -5.46
C ILE A 473 -27.29 -18.87 -3.93
N LEU A 474 -28.20 -19.54 -3.21
CA LEU A 474 -28.19 -19.71 -1.74
C LEU A 474 -26.99 -20.49 -1.17
N LEU A 475 -26.13 -21.10 -2.00
CA LEU A 475 -25.04 -21.98 -1.56
C LEU A 475 -23.63 -21.36 -1.64
N GLN A 476 -23.50 -20.08 -2.03
CA GLN A 476 -22.22 -19.38 -2.02
C GLN A 476 -22.27 -18.11 -1.17
N SER A 477 -22.67 -18.23 0.10
CA SER A 477 -22.42 -17.21 1.13
C SER A 477 -20.92 -17.13 1.46
N ASN A 478 -20.15 -16.61 0.51
CA ASN A 478 -18.79 -16.16 0.77
C ASN A 478 -18.89 -14.72 1.27
N MET A 479 -18.05 -14.34 2.25
CA MET A 479 -17.91 -12.99 2.85
C MET A 479 -17.51 -11.89 1.83
N ASN A 480 -18.16 -11.82 0.68
CA ASN A 480 -17.80 -11.01 -0.48
C ASN A 480 -17.92 -9.52 -0.19
N TYR A 481 -18.90 -9.15 0.63
CA TYR A 481 -19.08 -7.79 1.09
C TYR A 481 -17.85 -7.27 1.84
N LEU A 482 -17.14 -8.10 2.62
CA LEU A 482 -15.97 -7.67 3.38
C LEU A 482 -14.88 -7.19 2.43
N PHE A 483 -14.65 -7.95 1.35
CA PHE A 483 -13.70 -7.57 0.33
C PHE A 483 -14.10 -6.30 -0.42
N ALA A 484 -15.40 -6.12 -0.70
CA ALA A 484 -15.89 -4.90 -1.34
C ALA A 484 -15.64 -3.65 -0.45
N PHE A 485 -15.93 -3.73 0.84
CA PHE A 485 -15.65 -2.65 1.80
C PHE A 485 -14.14 -2.38 1.94
N THR A 486 -13.32 -3.43 2.09
CA THR A 486 -11.86 -3.29 2.16
C THR A 486 -11.30 -2.66 0.89
N MET A 487 -11.71 -3.14 -0.29
CA MET A 487 -11.25 -2.63 -1.57
C MET A 487 -11.61 -1.16 -1.80
N GLU A 488 -12.86 -0.75 -1.50
CA GLU A 488 -13.24 0.66 -1.62
C GLU A 488 -12.45 1.53 -0.64
N THR A 489 -12.27 1.07 0.60
CA THR A 489 -11.53 1.82 1.62
C THR A 489 -10.07 2.00 1.22
N GLU A 490 -9.38 0.92 0.84
CA GLU A 490 -7.95 0.96 0.49
C GLU A 490 -7.69 1.65 -0.86
N CYS A 491 -8.47 1.33 -1.90
CA CYS A 491 -8.23 1.87 -3.24
C CYS A 491 -8.81 3.29 -3.40
N CYS A 492 -9.97 3.59 -2.81
CA CYS A 492 -10.67 4.84 -3.04
C CYS A 492 -10.46 5.82 -1.89
N ALA A 493 -10.74 5.41 -0.64
CA ALA A 493 -10.70 6.33 0.51
C ALA A 493 -9.28 6.76 0.85
N MET A 494 -8.34 5.81 1.01
CA MET A 494 -6.95 6.14 1.38
C MET A 494 -6.26 7.03 0.35
N VAL A 495 -6.49 6.80 -0.95
CA VAL A 495 -5.96 7.66 -2.01
C VAL A 495 -6.54 9.07 -1.93
N LEU A 496 -7.86 9.20 -1.75
CA LEU A 496 -8.51 10.49 -1.59
C LEU A 496 -7.97 11.26 -0.38
N TRP A 497 -7.81 10.59 0.76
CA TRP A 497 -7.27 11.19 1.97
C TRP A 497 -5.83 11.65 1.84
N THR A 498 -5.01 10.82 1.19
CA THR A 498 -3.61 11.17 0.90
C THR A 498 -3.54 12.44 0.06
N ILE A 499 -4.34 12.55 -0.99
CA ILE A 499 -4.39 13.74 -1.85
C ILE A 499 -4.91 14.96 -1.09
N ASN A 500 -6.01 14.80 -0.34
CA ASN A 500 -6.68 15.89 0.36
C ASN A 500 -5.77 16.58 1.37
N ALA A 501 -4.88 15.83 2.03
CA ALA A 501 -3.89 16.36 2.95
C ALA A 501 -3.00 17.47 2.36
N HIS A 502 -2.82 17.48 1.03
CA HIS A 502 -1.93 18.43 0.35
C HIS A 502 -2.66 19.62 -0.27
N ILE A 503 -3.99 19.60 -0.36
CA ILE A 503 -4.77 20.62 -1.09
C ILE A 503 -5.68 21.47 -0.20
N MET A 504 -5.45 21.49 1.12
CA MET A 504 -6.26 22.21 2.11
C MET A 504 -6.17 23.74 2.06
N LYS A 505 -5.53 24.33 1.06
CA LYS A 505 -5.30 25.79 0.99
C LYS A 505 -6.19 26.45 -0.07
N PRO A 506 -6.55 27.74 0.09
CA PRO A 506 -7.33 28.50 -0.90
C PRO A 506 -6.79 28.43 -2.33
N ASP A 507 -5.47 28.36 -2.51
CA ASP A 507 -4.83 28.31 -3.84
C ASP A 507 -5.24 27.09 -4.70
N PHE A 508 -5.85 26.06 -4.10
CA PHE A 508 -6.27 24.85 -4.79
C PHE A 508 -7.75 24.83 -5.22
N LEU A 509 -8.53 25.88 -4.91
CA LEU A 509 -9.96 25.95 -5.20
C LEU A 509 -10.29 25.62 -6.66
N ASP A 510 -9.52 26.19 -7.60
CA ASP A 510 -9.71 25.97 -9.04
C ASP A 510 -9.54 24.51 -9.45
N ILE A 511 -8.57 23.82 -8.85
CA ILE A 511 -8.26 22.42 -9.13
C ILE A 511 -9.38 21.55 -8.56
N THR A 512 -9.76 21.74 -7.29
CA THR A 512 -10.86 21.03 -6.64
C THR A 512 -12.17 21.19 -7.41
N THR A 513 -12.48 22.40 -7.86
CA THR A 513 -13.70 22.70 -8.62
C THR A 513 -13.71 21.97 -9.97
N LYS A 514 -12.58 21.95 -10.69
CA LYS A 514 -12.44 21.19 -11.94
C LYS A 514 -12.63 19.69 -11.72
N VAL A 515 -12.06 19.16 -10.64
CA VAL A 515 -12.19 17.76 -10.25
C VAL A 515 -13.65 17.40 -9.98
N ILE A 516 -14.36 18.20 -9.16
CA ILE A 516 -15.78 18.00 -8.84
C ILE A 516 -16.62 18.00 -10.12
N ASN A 517 -16.34 18.89 -11.07
CA ASN A 517 -17.01 18.93 -12.36
C ASN A 517 -16.80 17.64 -13.18
N TYR A 518 -15.59 17.08 -13.20
CA TYR A 518 -15.36 15.78 -13.85
C TYR A 518 -16.10 14.64 -13.15
N LEU A 519 -16.19 14.65 -11.82
CA LEU A 519 -16.97 13.67 -11.07
C LEU A 519 -18.46 13.75 -11.42
N PHE A 520 -19.04 14.96 -11.55
CA PHE A 520 -20.42 15.11 -12.00
C PHE A 520 -20.65 14.55 -13.41
N LEU A 521 -19.70 14.73 -14.33
CA LEU A 521 -19.79 14.16 -15.67
C LEU A 521 -19.79 12.63 -15.63
N GLU A 522 -18.90 12.02 -14.83
CA GLU A 522 -18.85 10.55 -14.70
C GLU A 522 -20.11 10.01 -14.00
N VAL A 523 -20.64 10.69 -12.98
CA VAL A 523 -21.92 10.29 -12.33
C VAL A 523 -23.08 10.37 -13.33
N LYS A 524 -23.13 11.42 -14.16
CA LYS A 524 -24.16 11.52 -15.21
C LYS A 524 -24.05 10.39 -16.23
N GLN A 525 -22.83 10.03 -16.62
CA GLN A 525 -22.58 8.87 -17.48
C GLN A 525 -23.00 7.56 -16.79
N TRP A 526 -22.69 7.41 -15.50
CA TRP A 526 -23.09 6.26 -14.71
C TRP A 526 -24.61 6.09 -14.64
N PHE A 527 -25.38 7.17 -14.39
CA PHE A 527 -26.85 7.13 -14.45
C PHE A 527 -27.35 6.61 -15.81
N SER A 528 -26.75 7.09 -16.89
CA SER A 528 -27.09 6.62 -18.25
C SER A 528 -26.69 5.15 -18.46
N SER A 529 -25.62 4.69 -17.81
CA SER A 529 -25.08 3.33 -17.94
C SER A 529 -25.90 2.28 -17.22
N ILE A 530 -26.55 2.64 -16.11
CA ILE A 530 -27.43 1.76 -15.35
C ILE A 530 -28.91 1.89 -15.76
N GLY A 531 -29.22 2.68 -16.79
CA GLY A 531 -30.59 2.91 -17.27
C GLY A 531 -31.46 3.72 -16.30
N PHE A 532 -30.85 4.65 -15.55
CA PHE A 532 -31.50 5.47 -14.53
C PHE A 532 -31.71 6.91 -14.99
N GLU A 533 -32.98 7.35 -15.08
CA GLU A 533 -33.32 8.68 -15.60
C GLU A 533 -33.79 9.65 -14.51
N GLN A 534 -34.57 9.18 -13.54
CA GLN A 534 -35.12 10.01 -12.46
C GLN A 534 -35.19 9.25 -11.14
N TYR A 535 -35.07 9.97 -10.03
CA TYR A 535 -35.16 9.43 -8.67
C TYR A 535 -36.40 8.58 -8.38
N LYS A 536 -37.50 8.82 -9.13
CA LYS A 536 -38.73 8.03 -9.02
C LYS A 536 -38.60 6.61 -9.56
N ASP A 537 -37.61 6.35 -10.43
CA ASP A 537 -37.38 5.05 -11.05
C ASP A 537 -36.51 4.14 -10.19
N ILE A 538 -36.05 4.60 -9.02
CA ILE A 538 -35.15 3.83 -8.17
C ILE A 538 -35.79 2.49 -7.79
N ILE A 539 -35.15 1.39 -8.17
CA ILE A 539 -35.59 0.05 -7.78
C ILE A 539 -35.27 -0.16 -6.30
N LYS A 540 -36.32 -0.22 -5.47
CA LYS A 540 -36.16 -0.35 -4.03
C LYS A 540 -35.75 -1.75 -3.57
N ASN A 541 -36.01 -2.80 -4.36
CA ASN A 541 -35.63 -4.18 -4.02
C ASN A 541 -34.13 -4.47 -4.23
N GLN A 542 -33.33 -3.45 -4.52
CA GLN A 542 -31.90 -3.54 -4.70
C GLN A 542 -31.20 -2.44 -3.91
N VAL A 543 -30.00 -2.71 -3.40
CA VAL A 543 -29.14 -1.70 -2.78
C VAL A 543 -27.67 -2.08 -2.90
N THR A 544 -26.83 -1.07 -3.07
CA THR A 544 -25.38 -1.18 -2.94
C THR A 544 -24.94 -0.17 -1.88
N PHE A 545 -23.96 -0.55 -1.07
CA PHE A 545 -23.29 0.36 -0.13
C PHE A 545 -22.11 1.11 -0.77
N HIS A 546 -21.84 0.87 -2.06
CA HIS A 546 -20.62 1.32 -2.74
C HIS A 546 -20.92 2.42 -3.76
N ILE A 547 -20.75 3.68 -3.32
CA ILE A 547 -20.99 4.88 -4.14
C ILE A 547 -19.79 5.87 -4.10
N PRO A 548 -18.55 5.42 -4.36
CA PRO A 548 -17.35 6.23 -4.18
C PRO A 548 -17.34 7.54 -4.97
N LEU A 549 -17.96 7.62 -6.17
CA LEU A 549 -18.04 8.88 -6.91
C LEU A 549 -18.85 9.94 -6.13
N HIS A 550 -19.92 9.53 -5.45
CA HIS A 550 -20.74 10.42 -4.63
C HIS A 550 -19.95 10.90 -3.41
N ARG A 551 -19.20 9.99 -2.79
CA ARG A 551 -18.34 10.29 -1.62
C ARG A 551 -17.20 11.22 -1.97
N TYR A 552 -16.56 11.02 -3.13
CA TYR A 552 -15.54 11.94 -3.66
C TYR A 552 -16.11 13.35 -3.85
N ILE A 553 -17.31 13.49 -4.44
CA ILE A 553 -17.99 14.80 -4.58
C ILE A 553 -18.22 15.41 -3.20
N SER A 554 -18.78 14.64 -2.27
CA SER A 554 -19.11 15.10 -0.92
C SER A 554 -17.89 15.63 -0.16
N ILE A 555 -16.84 14.82 -0.11
CA ILE A 555 -15.60 15.11 0.62
C ILE A 555 -14.84 16.30 0.02
N LEU A 556 -14.72 16.35 -1.30
CA LEU A 556 -14.06 17.49 -1.96
C LEU A 556 -14.88 18.78 -1.84
N SER A 557 -16.21 18.68 -1.80
CA SER A 557 -17.08 19.81 -1.52
C SER A 557 -16.86 20.32 -0.10
N TYR A 558 -16.76 19.44 0.89
CA TYR A 558 -16.44 19.82 2.26
C TYR A 558 -15.09 20.54 2.33
N LEU A 559 -14.06 19.98 1.68
CA LEU A 559 -12.73 20.57 1.63
C LEU A 559 -12.76 21.97 1.01
N SER A 560 -13.47 22.11 -0.11
CA SER A 560 -13.60 23.39 -0.81
C SER A 560 -14.28 24.46 0.05
N LEU A 561 -15.42 24.12 0.66
CA LEU A 561 -16.23 25.04 1.45
C LEU A 561 -15.52 25.49 2.73
N ASN A 562 -14.87 24.56 3.44
CA ASN A 562 -14.31 24.85 4.78
C ASN A 562 -12.87 25.37 4.75
N TYR A 563 -12.09 25.04 3.72
CA TYR A 563 -10.65 25.33 3.70
C TYR A 563 -10.18 26.12 2.47
N GLN A 564 -10.92 26.10 1.37
CA GLN A 564 -10.50 26.75 0.12
C GLN A 564 -11.28 28.03 -0.21
N ASN A 565 -12.18 28.47 0.68
CA ASN A 565 -13.10 29.59 0.43
C ASN A 565 -14.02 29.36 -0.79
N GLY A 566 -14.37 28.10 -1.07
CA GLY A 566 -15.32 27.77 -2.13
C GLY A 566 -16.75 28.17 -1.77
N GLU A 567 -17.57 28.43 -2.78
CA GLU A 567 -18.99 28.71 -2.60
C GLU A 567 -19.85 27.57 -3.14
N LEU A 568 -20.89 27.17 -2.38
CA LEU A 568 -21.76 26.07 -2.77
C LEU A 568 -22.41 26.29 -4.14
N LYS A 569 -22.76 27.54 -4.46
CA LYS A 569 -23.44 27.89 -5.70
C LYS A 569 -22.57 27.75 -6.95
N THR A 570 -21.26 27.91 -6.81
CA THR A 570 -20.31 27.75 -7.91
C THR A 570 -19.83 26.31 -8.05
N LEU A 571 -19.88 25.55 -6.95
CA LEU A 571 -19.45 24.16 -6.92
C LEU A 571 -20.47 23.20 -7.54
N PHE A 572 -21.77 23.44 -7.35
CA PHE A 572 -22.83 22.53 -7.81
C PHE A 572 -23.62 23.10 -8.99
N PRO A 573 -24.13 22.24 -9.90
CA PRO A 573 -24.97 22.65 -11.02
C PRO A 573 -26.42 22.93 -10.54
N ILE A 574 -26.64 24.03 -9.82
CA ILE A 574 -27.94 24.36 -9.17
C ILE A 574 -29.09 24.43 -10.17
N GLU A 575 -28.81 24.86 -11.41
CA GLU A 575 -29.81 24.95 -12.47
C GLU A 575 -30.41 23.58 -12.85
N ASN A 576 -29.70 22.48 -12.57
CA ASN A 576 -30.13 21.12 -12.87
C ASN A 576 -30.66 20.40 -11.64
N GLU A 577 -31.79 20.88 -11.11
CA GLU A 577 -32.46 20.31 -9.94
C GLU A 577 -32.73 18.80 -10.08
N LYS A 578 -33.10 18.34 -11.28
CA LYS A 578 -33.33 16.90 -11.56
C LYS A 578 -32.07 16.07 -11.29
N PHE A 579 -30.91 16.55 -11.75
CA PHE A 579 -29.64 15.87 -11.50
C PHE A 579 -29.30 15.84 -10.01
N LEU A 580 -29.55 16.93 -9.28
CA LEU A 580 -29.29 16.98 -7.83
C LEU A 580 -30.18 16.00 -7.05
N LEU A 581 -31.47 15.89 -7.37
CA LEU A 581 -32.35 14.88 -6.77
C LEU A 581 -31.91 13.45 -7.11
N ASN A 582 -31.48 13.22 -8.35
CA ASN A 582 -30.90 11.94 -8.78
C ASN A 582 -29.59 11.62 -8.05
N LEU A 583 -28.79 12.63 -7.70
CA LEU A 583 -27.57 12.47 -6.91
C LEU A 583 -27.89 12.11 -5.45
N ALA A 584 -28.93 12.71 -4.86
CA ALA A 584 -29.33 12.46 -3.47
C ALA A 584 -29.99 11.09 -3.24
N ILE A 585 -30.65 10.51 -4.24
CA ILE A 585 -31.44 9.29 -4.03
C ILE A 585 -30.60 8.05 -3.65
N PHE A 586 -29.35 7.96 -4.12
CA PHE A 586 -28.46 6.83 -3.82
C PHE A 586 -27.97 6.82 -2.36
N PRO A 587 -27.37 7.90 -1.81
CA PRO A 587 -27.06 7.95 -0.38
C PRO A 587 -28.32 7.83 0.48
N LEU A 588 -29.45 8.44 0.07
CA LEU A 588 -30.72 8.28 0.79
C LEU A 588 -31.19 6.81 0.81
N ARG A 589 -31.03 6.07 -0.29
CA ARG A 589 -31.40 4.65 -0.36
C ARG A 589 -30.65 3.84 0.67
N ILE A 590 -29.35 4.09 0.86
CA ILE A 590 -28.52 3.43 1.88
C ILE A 590 -29.07 3.73 3.28
N GLN A 591 -29.40 5.00 3.58
CA GLN A 591 -29.97 5.39 4.87
C GLN A 591 -31.32 4.72 5.15
N VAL A 592 -32.18 4.59 4.13
CA VAL A 592 -33.48 3.90 4.25
C VAL A 592 -33.28 2.42 4.56
N VAL A 593 -32.34 1.75 3.88
CA VAL A 593 -32.07 0.31 4.07
C VAL A 593 -31.69 -0.03 5.51
N LYS A 594 -30.95 0.84 6.21
CA LYS A 594 -30.64 0.65 7.64
C LYS A 594 -31.90 0.35 8.47
N TYR A 595 -33.01 1.01 8.16
CA TYR A 595 -34.28 0.82 8.86
C TYR A 595 -35.14 -0.30 8.26
N GLU A 596 -35.03 -0.58 6.96
CA GLU A 596 -35.65 -1.77 6.35
C GLU A 596 -35.07 -3.08 6.89
N ILE A 597 -33.79 -3.10 7.27
CA ILE A 597 -33.17 -4.25 7.94
C ILE A 597 -33.83 -4.45 9.31
N LEU A 598 -34.07 -3.37 10.06
CA LEU A 598 -34.68 -3.42 11.39
C LEU A 598 -36.14 -3.90 11.39
N THR A 599 -36.89 -3.71 10.28
CA THR A 599 -38.27 -4.23 10.20
C THR A 599 -38.32 -5.74 10.02
N ASN A 600 -37.23 -6.38 9.58
CA ASN A 600 -37.17 -7.80 9.18
C ASN A 600 -38.23 -8.22 8.14
N THR A 601 -38.88 -7.28 7.45
CA THR A 601 -39.92 -7.57 6.46
C THR A 601 -39.37 -7.70 5.05
N ILE A 602 -38.52 -6.76 4.66
CA ILE A 602 -37.94 -6.67 3.31
C ILE A 602 -36.72 -7.60 3.25
N TRP A 603 -35.73 -7.44 4.13
CA TRP A 603 -34.47 -8.16 4.02
C TRP A 603 -34.41 -9.49 4.79
N SER A 604 -35.55 -10.15 5.03
CA SER A 604 -35.68 -11.28 5.98
C SER A 604 -34.67 -12.42 5.76
N TYR A 605 -34.45 -12.83 4.50
CA TYR A 605 -33.55 -13.94 4.15
C TYR A 605 -32.04 -13.62 4.24
N HIS A 606 -31.66 -12.35 4.06
CA HIS A 606 -30.27 -11.89 4.11
C HIS A 606 -30.02 -10.92 5.28
N SER A 607 -30.91 -10.93 6.28
CA SER A 607 -30.95 -9.93 7.36
C SER A 607 -29.63 -9.84 8.12
N TYR A 608 -28.97 -10.97 8.37
CA TYR A 608 -27.67 -11.02 9.05
C TYR A 608 -26.52 -10.41 8.21
N GLU A 609 -26.40 -10.78 6.93
CA GLU A 609 -25.36 -10.22 6.05
C GLU A 609 -25.57 -8.73 5.80
N MET A 610 -26.82 -8.32 5.60
CA MET A 610 -27.21 -6.91 5.47
C MET A 610 -26.92 -6.13 6.75
N GLN A 611 -27.14 -6.73 7.92
CA GLN A 611 -26.77 -6.13 9.20
C GLN A 611 -25.25 -5.93 9.29
N ILE A 612 -24.43 -6.93 8.97
CA ILE A 612 -22.96 -6.77 8.97
C ILE A 612 -22.51 -5.67 8.00
N GLN A 613 -23.10 -5.57 6.82
CA GLN A 613 -22.81 -4.48 5.87
C GLN A 613 -23.18 -3.10 6.43
N SER A 614 -24.33 -2.99 7.11
CA SER A 614 -24.76 -1.77 7.81
C SER A 614 -23.81 -1.39 8.95
N ASP A 615 -23.29 -2.38 9.68
CA ASP A 615 -22.29 -2.21 10.75
C ASP A 615 -20.99 -1.67 10.19
N MET A 616 -20.48 -2.26 9.10
CA MET A 616 -19.24 -1.80 8.45
C MET A 616 -19.38 -0.39 7.87
N TYR A 617 -20.51 -0.09 7.24
CA TYR A 617 -20.83 1.24 6.72
C TYR A 617 -20.77 2.34 7.80
N SER A 618 -21.18 1.99 9.02
CA SER A 618 -21.23 2.88 10.18
C SER A 618 -20.01 2.76 11.10
N SER A 619 -19.04 1.90 10.76
CA SER A 619 -17.93 1.53 11.64
C SER A 619 -16.93 2.67 11.83
N THR A 620 -16.56 2.91 13.09
CA THR A 620 -15.49 3.85 13.45
C THR A 620 -14.10 3.23 13.23
N HIS A 621 -14.01 1.89 13.18
CA HIS A 621 -12.74 1.21 12.93
C HIS A 621 -12.14 1.63 11.59
N GLY A 622 -10.86 2.02 11.60
CA GLY A 622 -10.17 2.50 10.40
C GLY A 622 -10.76 3.76 9.76
N ASN A 623 -11.59 4.52 10.49
CA ASN A 623 -12.27 5.73 10.00
C ASN A 623 -13.18 5.50 8.77
N ILE A 624 -13.75 4.29 8.63
CA ILE A 624 -14.63 3.93 7.50
C ILE A 624 -15.88 4.82 7.47
N CYS A 625 -16.51 5.07 8.62
CA CYS A 625 -17.72 5.88 8.72
C CYS A 625 -17.53 7.32 8.19
N SER A 626 -16.37 7.94 8.39
CA SER A 626 -16.07 9.28 7.88
C SER A 626 -16.06 9.34 6.35
N TYR A 627 -15.57 8.27 5.71
CA TYR A 627 -15.57 8.16 4.26
C TYR A 627 -16.94 7.74 3.70
N MET A 628 -17.70 6.95 4.46
CA MET A 628 -18.98 6.39 4.03
C MET A 628 -20.18 7.15 4.60
N ASN A 629 -20.66 6.79 5.79
CA ASN A 629 -21.86 7.36 6.38
C ASN A 629 -21.83 8.90 6.47
N ASP A 630 -20.76 9.48 7.00
CA ASP A 630 -20.66 10.93 7.16
C ASP A 630 -20.66 11.64 5.79
N ALA A 631 -19.97 11.07 4.80
CA ALA A 631 -19.91 11.64 3.45
C ALA A 631 -21.28 11.59 2.76
N ASP A 632 -22.01 10.50 2.96
CA ASP A 632 -23.36 10.34 2.41
C ASP A 632 -24.35 11.31 3.08
N ILE A 633 -24.28 11.48 4.40
CA ILE A 633 -25.09 12.46 5.15
C ILE A 633 -24.76 13.89 4.72
N PHE A 634 -23.48 14.26 4.64
CA PHE A 634 -23.08 15.60 4.20
C PHE A 634 -23.57 15.91 2.78
N LEU A 635 -23.54 14.93 1.87
CA LEU A 635 -24.05 15.13 0.51
C LEU A 635 -25.55 15.38 0.51
N LEU A 636 -26.32 14.66 1.33
CA LEU A 636 -27.75 14.89 1.52
C LEU A 636 -28.02 16.28 2.09
N GLN A 637 -27.23 16.71 3.08
CA GLN A 637 -27.30 18.06 3.65
C GLN A 637 -27.10 19.12 2.56
N LEU A 638 -26.01 19.03 1.80
CA LEU A 638 -25.73 19.97 0.71
C LEU A 638 -26.88 20.03 -0.30
N ILE A 639 -27.31 18.87 -0.82
CA ILE A 639 -28.35 18.82 -1.85
C ILE A 639 -29.68 19.37 -1.33
N SER A 640 -30.05 19.08 -0.08
CA SER A 640 -31.30 19.59 0.51
C SER A 640 -31.39 21.11 0.52
N THR A 641 -30.25 21.81 0.58
CA THR A 641 -30.18 23.28 0.50
C THR A 641 -30.23 23.83 -0.92
N LEU A 642 -30.00 22.98 -1.92
CA LEU A 642 -29.85 23.37 -3.33
C LEU A 642 -31.10 23.11 -4.19
N VAL A 643 -32.01 22.26 -3.71
CA VAL A 643 -33.23 21.88 -4.45
C VAL A 643 -34.48 22.43 -3.77
N ASN A 644 -35.62 22.36 -4.46
CA ASN A 644 -36.91 22.68 -3.86
C ASN A 644 -37.19 21.70 -2.70
N ILE A 645 -37.33 22.26 -1.50
CA ILE A 645 -37.53 21.48 -0.28
C ILE A 645 -38.75 20.55 -0.35
N ASN A 646 -39.85 20.96 -1.00
CA ASN A 646 -41.04 20.11 -1.10
C ASN A 646 -40.77 18.86 -1.96
N LYS A 647 -40.01 19.01 -3.06
CA LYS A 647 -39.62 17.87 -3.90
C LYS A 647 -38.65 16.94 -3.15
N PHE A 648 -37.73 17.51 -2.40
CA PHE A 648 -36.81 16.74 -1.56
C PHE A 648 -37.58 15.95 -0.48
N MET A 649 -38.49 16.59 0.25
CA MET A 649 -39.31 15.94 1.28
C MET A 649 -40.25 14.87 0.70
N GLU A 650 -40.81 15.11 -0.49
CA GLU A 650 -41.61 14.11 -1.21
C GLU A 650 -40.75 12.88 -1.55
N MET A 651 -39.57 13.07 -2.14
CA MET A 651 -38.60 12.00 -2.42
C MET A 651 -38.18 11.26 -1.14
N PHE A 652 -37.93 12.02 -0.07
CA PHE A 652 -37.51 11.51 1.23
C PHE A 652 -38.54 10.54 1.82
N PHE A 653 -39.77 11.01 2.08
CA PHE A 653 -40.80 10.18 2.70
C PHE A 653 -41.31 9.07 1.79
N LYS A 654 -41.27 9.25 0.46
CA LYS A 654 -41.59 8.16 -0.47
C LYS A 654 -40.55 7.06 -0.43
N SER A 655 -39.28 7.38 -0.22
CA SER A 655 -38.21 6.38 -0.08
C SER A 655 -38.47 5.48 1.14
N PHE A 656 -38.90 6.05 2.27
CA PHE A 656 -39.30 5.32 3.48
C PHE A 656 -40.68 4.65 3.43
N TYR A 657 -41.42 4.74 2.32
CA TYR A 657 -42.79 4.23 2.16
C TYR A 657 -43.84 4.86 3.09
N VAL A 658 -43.52 5.92 3.83
CA VAL A 658 -44.44 6.56 4.80
C VAL A 658 -45.20 7.76 4.23
N HIS A 659 -44.84 8.22 3.03
CA HIS A 659 -45.47 9.40 2.42
C HIS A 659 -47.00 9.29 2.30
N GLU A 660 -47.53 8.20 1.76
CA GLU A 660 -48.98 8.03 1.60
C GLU A 660 -49.69 7.93 2.95
N TRP A 661 -49.05 7.29 3.93
CA TRP A 661 -49.58 7.19 5.28
C TRP A 661 -49.71 8.55 5.96
N LEU A 662 -48.70 9.43 5.79
CA LEU A 662 -48.70 10.79 6.32
C LEU A 662 -49.69 11.74 5.62
N VAL A 663 -49.95 11.54 4.32
CA VAL A 663 -50.76 12.47 3.49
C VAL A 663 -52.22 12.05 3.37
N GLN A 664 -52.51 10.76 3.20
CA GLN A 664 -53.84 10.27 2.80
C GLN A 664 -54.60 9.54 3.91
N ASN A 665 -53.95 9.21 5.03
CA ASN A 665 -54.57 8.53 6.19
C ASN A 665 -55.38 7.26 5.82
N THR A 666 -54.89 6.50 4.82
CA THR A 666 -55.55 5.31 4.30
C THR A 666 -54.98 4.04 4.94
N GLU A 667 -55.62 3.53 5.98
CA GLU A 667 -55.28 2.22 6.57
C GLU A 667 -55.53 1.03 5.60
N ASN A 668 -56.23 1.27 4.49
CA ASN A 668 -56.70 0.20 3.58
C ASN A 668 -55.66 -0.30 2.55
N ASN A 669 -54.49 0.34 2.41
CA ASN A 669 -53.45 -0.02 1.43
C ASN A 669 -52.06 -0.19 2.08
N LEU A 670 -51.98 -0.81 3.26
CA LEU A 670 -50.71 -1.05 3.93
C LEU A 670 -49.91 -2.16 3.20
N ILE A 671 -48.70 -1.82 2.74
CA ILE A 671 -47.75 -2.73 2.10
C ILE A 671 -47.06 -3.64 3.15
N PHE A 672 -46.85 -3.09 4.35
CA PHE A 672 -46.21 -3.76 5.48
C PHE A 672 -47.14 -3.86 6.68
N GLU A 673 -46.76 -4.67 7.67
CA GLU A 673 -47.40 -4.65 8.98
C GLU A 673 -47.25 -3.27 9.66
N LYS A 674 -48.23 -2.90 10.49
CA LYS A 674 -48.25 -1.59 11.18
C LYS A 674 -46.99 -1.34 12.02
N SER A 675 -46.44 -2.37 12.65
CA SER A 675 -45.17 -2.32 13.39
C SER A 675 -44.00 -1.88 12.52
N SER A 676 -43.93 -2.37 11.27
CA SER A 676 -42.89 -2.01 10.31
C SER A 676 -43.01 -0.57 9.84
N TYR A 677 -44.24 -0.08 9.60
CA TYR A 677 -44.47 1.33 9.29
C TYR A 677 -44.04 2.26 10.42
N ILE A 678 -44.24 1.87 11.68
CA ILE A 678 -43.79 2.65 12.84
C ILE A 678 -42.26 2.74 12.84
N THR A 679 -41.56 1.61 12.68
CA THR A 679 -40.08 1.58 12.59
C THR A 679 -39.55 2.42 11.42
N LEU A 680 -40.20 2.38 10.25
CA LEU A 680 -39.81 3.17 9.09
C LEU A 680 -40.09 4.67 9.29
N LEU A 681 -41.20 5.03 9.94
CA LEU A 681 -41.50 6.43 10.27
C LEU A 681 -40.49 6.97 11.29
N GLU A 682 -40.23 6.23 12.37
CA GLU A 682 -39.21 6.56 13.36
C GLU A 682 -37.85 6.76 12.67
N GLY A 683 -37.45 5.81 11.82
CA GLY A 683 -36.21 5.92 11.05
C GLY A 683 -36.16 7.13 10.13
N SER A 684 -37.28 7.46 9.46
CA SER A 684 -37.36 8.65 8.62
C SER A 684 -37.17 9.94 9.42
N LEU A 685 -37.71 10.00 10.65
CA LEU A 685 -37.56 11.17 11.52
C LEU A 685 -36.14 11.27 12.07
N ILE A 686 -35.52 10.14 12.46
CA ILE A 686 -34.12 10.10 12.90
C ILE A 686 -33.20 10.57 11.78
N VAL A 687 -33.33 10.02 10.56
CA VAL A 687 -32.49 10.42 9.42
C VAL A 687 -32.71 11.88 9.06
N LEU A 688 -33.94 12.38 9.12
CA LEU A 688 -34.22 13.80 8.90
C LEU A 688 -33.54 14.66 9.98
N ALA A 689 -33.63 14.27 11.25
CA ALA A 689 -32.94 14.95 12.35
C ALA A 689 -31.42 14.93 12.17
N THR A 690 -30.84 13.80 11.75
CA THR A 690 -29.41 13.69 11.40
C THR A 690 -29.06 14.67 10.27
N ILE A 691 -29.85 14.73 9.19
CA ILE A 691 -29.60 15.70 8.11
C ILE A 691 -29.65 17.14 8.64
N VAL A 692 -30.57 17.48 9.54
CA VAL A 692 -30.68 18.87 10.03
C VAL A 692 -29.63 19.23 11.08
N ALA A 693 -29.29 18.32 12.00
CA ALA A 693 -28.57 18.64 13.22
C ALA A 693 -27.17 18.02 13.33
N PHE A 694 -26.90 16.90 12.66
CA PHE A 694 -25.62 16.21 12.79
C PHE A 694 -24.52 16.94 12.01
N SER A 695 -23.33 17.05 12.60
CA SER A 695 -22.15 17.64 11.96
C SER A 695 -21.21 16.53 11.47
N PRO A 696 -21.11 16.27 10.15
CA PRO A 696 -20.27 15.19 9.63
C PRO A 696 -18.78 15.47 9.78
N HIS A 697 -17.99 14.45 10.14
CA HIS A 697 -16.55 14.61 10.41
C HIS A 697 -15.68 14.19 9.23
N LEU A 698 -15.76 14.94 8.12
CA LEU A 698 -15.17 14.56 6.84
C LEU A 698 -13.67 14.83 6.69
N VAL A 699 -13.12 15.91 7.27
CA VAL A 699 -11.75 16.34 6.96
C VAL A 699 -10.99 16.93 8.18
N LEU A 700 -9.86 16.28 8.50
CA LEU A 700 -8.59 16.74 9.12
C LEU A 700 -8.54 17.50 10.44
N ASP A 701 -9.65 17.97 11.02
CA ASP A 701 -9.60 18.38 12.43
C ASP A 701 -9.59 17.15 13.34
N ASP A 702 -8.38 16.66 13.57
CA ASP A 702 -8.12 15.44 14.31
C ASP A 702 -8.51 15.53 15.79
N PHE A 703 -8.62 16.72 16.40
CA PHE A 703 -8.88 16.76 17.85
C PHE A 703 -10.36 16.59 18.18
N GLU A 704 -11.22 17.49 17.72
CA GLU A 704 -12.65 17.49 18.05
C GLU A 704 -13.35 16.23 17.54
N HIS A 705 -13.01 15.79 16.32
CA HIS A 705 -13.54 14.53 15.80
C HIS A 705 -13.12 13.35 16.68
N ARG A 706 -11.85 13.27 17.08
CA ARG A 706 -11.37 12.16 17.90
C ARG A 706 -12.04 12.19 19.28
N ARG A 707 -12.16 13.38 19.87
CA ARG A 707 -12.89 13.58 21.13
C ARG A 707 -14.32 13.03 21.04
N ALA A 708 -15.07 13.43 20.01
CA ALA A 708 -16.45 13.01 19.83
C ALA A 708 -16.58 11.48 19.64
N GLU A 709 -15.69 10.83 18.89
CA GLU A 709 -15.72 9.37 18.72
C GLU A 709 -15.36 8.60 20.01
N ILE A 710 -14.43 9.11 20.84
CA ILE A 710 -14.12 8.49 22.14
C ILE A 710 -15.28 8.67 23.11
N ILE A 711 -15.89 9.85 23.16
CA ILE A 711 -17.10 10.09 23.96
C ILE A 711 -18.18 9.11 23.54
N ASN A 712 -18.45 8.99 22.24
CA ASN A 712 -19.44 8.06 21.72
C ASN A 712 -19.17 6.60 22.12
N ALA A 713 -17.91 6.14 22.07
CA ALA A 713 -17.54 4.81 22.53
C ALA A 713 -17.80 4.61 24.04
N LEU A 714 -17.43 5.59 24.87
CA LEU A 714 -17.56 5.55 26.33
C LEU A 714 -19.01 5.70 26.83
N VAL A 715 -19.85 6.38 26.05
CA VAL A 715 -21.27 6.53 26.34
C VAL A 715 -21.99 5.18 26.17
N ILE A 716 -21.62 4.39 25.16
CA ILE A 716 -22.17 3.03 24.94
C ILE A 716 -21.73 2.08 26.06
N GLN A 717 -20.44 2.07 26.40
CA GLN A 717 -19.88 1.17 27.42
C GLN A 717 -18.55 1.68 27.99
N ASP A 718 -18.15 1.17 29.15
CA ASP A 718 -16.82 1.45 29.70
C ASP A 718 -15.76 0.68 28.88
N CYS A 719 -14.70 1.37 28.44
CA CYS A 719 -13.76 0.84 27.43
C CYS A 719 -12.35 0.66 27.99
N HIS A 720 -11.60 -0.31 27.44
CA HIS A 720 -10.15 -0.37 27.64
C HIS A 720 -9.44 0.62 26.71
N TYR A 721 -8.24 1.07 27.09
CA TYR A 721 -7.43 1.97 26.23
C TYR A 721 -7.23 1.40 24.82
N SER A 722 -6.93 0.10 24.70
CA SER A 722 -6.74 -0.56 23.41
C SER A 722 -7.99 -0.51 22.52
N TYR A 723 -9.18 -0.63 23.12
CA TYR A 723 -10.43 -0.53 22.38
C TYR A 723 -10.64 0.89 21.86
N LEU A 724 -10.37 1.90 22.70
CA LEU A 724 -10.44 3.30 22.28
C LEU A 724 -9.47 3.57 21.13
N ASP A 725 -8.19 3.18 21.28
CA ASP A 725 -7.15 3.32 20.24
C ASP A 725 -7.56 2.67 18.90
N GLU A 726 -8.14 1.46 18.93
CA GLU A 726 -8.62 0.77 17.73
C GLU A 726 -9.83 1.46 17.06
N HIS A 727 -10.71 2.10 17.83
CA HIS A 727 -11.90 2.79 17.31
C HIS A 727 -11.59 4.20 16.76
N MET A 728 -10.39 4.72 17.05
CA MET A 728 -9.89 5.98 16.48
C MET A 728 -9.30 5.82 15.08
N GLY A 729 -8.98 4.58 14.69
CA GLY A 729 -8.31 4.25 13.44
C GLY A 729 -6.92 4.89 13.29
N GLU A 730 -6.23 4.56 12.19
CA GLU A 730 -5.03 5.30 11.79
C GLU A 730 -5.41 6.74 11.39
N PRO A 731 -4.52 7.73 11.60
CA PRO A 731 -4.76 9.12 11.21
C PRO A 731 -5.18 9.24 9.74
N LYS A 732 -6.19 10.07 9.47
CA LYS A 732 -6.72 10.33 8.11
C LYS A 732 -5.64 10.86 7.15
N SER A 733 -4.57 11.46 7.69
CA SER A 733 -3.33 11.75 6.97
C SER A 733 -2.12 11.59 7.89
N PHE A 734 -1.02 11.05 7.35
CA PHE A 734 0.25 10.91 8.09
C PHE A 734 0.89 12.25 8.43
N ALA A 735 0.50 13.33 7.74
CA ALA A 735 1.01 14.67 7.99
C ALA A 735 0.40 15.34 9.25
N THR A 736 -0.71 14.81 9.80
CA THR A 736 -1.53 15.51 10.81
C THR A 736 -1.68 14.83 12.16
N SER A 737 -1.05 13.68 12.44
CA SER A 737 -1.15 13.03 13.76
C SER A 737 -0.30 13.73 14.82
N LYS A 738 -0.72 14.93 15.22
CA LYS A 738 -0.05 15.74 16.26
C LYS A 738 -0.55 15.45 17.67
N TYR A 739 -1.66 14.73 17.83
CA TYR A 739 -2.35 14.62 19.11
C TYR A 739 -2.14 13.25 19.76
N ASP A 740 -1.77 13.29 21.03
CA ASP A 740 -1.66 12.13 21.91
C ASP A 740 -3.07 11.71 22.37
N ILE A 741 -3.50 10.49 22.03
CA ILE A 741 -4.80 9.95 22.45
C ILE A 741 -4.93 9.97 23.97
N GLN A 742 -3.82 9.76 24.69
CA GLN A 742 -3.83 9.79 26.15
C GLN A 742 -4.31 11.14 26.67
N SER A 743 -3.92 12.26 26.06
CA SER A 743 -4.37 13.58 26.47
C SER A 743 -5.89 13.76 26.33
N ILE A 744 -6.47 13.25 25.24
CA ILE A 744 -7.92 13.31 25.02
C ILE A 744 -8.64 12.43 26.05
N VAL A 745 -8.14 11.21 26.27
CA VAL A 745 -8.72 10.26 27.23
C VAL A 745 -8.64 10.81 28.66
N ASP A 746 -7.53 11.41 29.06
CA ASP A 746 -7.35 12.03 30.38
C ASP A 746 -8.33 13.20 30.58
N ASP A 747 -8.66 13.93 29.51
CA ASP A 747 -9.61 15.02 29.55
C ASP A 747 -11.07 14.54 29.68
N ILE A 748 -11.44 13.41 29.06
CA ILE A 748 -12.85 12.97 28.97
C ILE A 748 -13.24 11.78 29.82
N ALA A 749 -12.28 11.02 30.33
CA ALA A 749 -12.54 9.77 31.01
C ALA A 749 -11.85 9.68 32.37
N GLU A 750 -12.46 8.91 33.27
CA GLU A 750 -11.90 8.51 34.55
C GLU A 750 -11.42 7.07 34.48
N TYR A 751 -10.20 6.81 34.95
CA TYR A 751 -9.65 5.47 34.98
C TYR A 751 -10.17 4.66 36.18
N ILE A 752 -10.90 3.59 35.89
CA ILE A 752 -11.35 2.57 36.84
C ILE A 752 -10.23 1.54 36.98
N SER A 753 -9.65 1.49 38.19
CA SER A 753 -8.59 0.53 38.51
C SER A 753 -9.06 -0.93 38.41
N PRO A 754 -8.17 -1.87 38.05
CA PRO A 754 -8.51 -3.30 37.98
C PRO A 754 -9.09 -3.81 39.30
N THR A 755 -10.15 -4.61 39.23
CA THR A 755 -10.80 -5.22 40.40
C THR A 755 -10.84 -6.75 40.25
N ILE A 756 -11.06 -7.47 41.34
CA ILE A 756 -11.27 -8.93 41.29
C ILE A 756 -12.77 -9.16 41.38
N ASP A 757 -13.35 -9.84 40.39
CA ASP A 757 -14.78 -10.14 40.36
C ASP A 757 -15.15 -11.21 41.41
N ILE A 758 -16.45 -11.37 41.66
CA ILE A 758 -17.05 -12.33 42.61
C ILE A 758 -16.65 -13.79 42.28
N THR A 759 -16.26 -14.05 41.03
CA THR A 759 -15.74 -15.33 40.53
C THR A 759 -14.22 -15.51 40.69
N ASN A 760 -13.56 -14.61 41.42
CA ASN A 760 -12.11 -14.57 41.63
C ASN A 760 -11.28 -14.36 40.34
N GLN A 761 -11.90 -13.80 39.30
CA GLN A 761 -11.20 -13.41 38.07
C GLN A 761 -10.80 -11.94 38.08
N PRO A 762 -9.58 -11.59 37.65
CA PRO A 762 -9.17 -10.19 37.52
C PRO A 762 -9.93 -9.52 36.37
N LYS A 763 -10.65 -8.44 36.67
CA LYS A 763 -11.17 -7.48 35.68
C LYS A 763 -10.09 -6.45 35.39
N GLN A 764 -9.75 -6.31 34.11
CA GLN A 764 -8.80 -5.31 33.63
C GLN A 764 -9.34 -3.89 33.85
N GLY A 765 -8.47 -2.92 34.09
CA GLY A 765 -8.86 -1.52 34.27
C GLY A 765 -9.52 -0.95 33.01
N GLN A 766 -10.50 -0.08 33.22
CA GLN A 766 -11.37 0.50 32.18
C GLN A 766 -11.44 2.02 32.33
N TYR A 767 -11.89 2.69 31.29
CA TYR A 767 -12.17 4.11 31.28
C TYR A 767 -13.68 4.32 31.25
N LYS A 768 -14.17 5.22 32.10
CA LYS A 768 -15.57 5.64 32.17
C LYS A 768 -15.66 7.12 31.80
N LEU A 769 -16.70 7.51 31.07
CA LEU A 769 -16.94 8.92 30.75
C LEU A 769 -17.11 9.77 32.02
N LYS A 770 -16.49 10.95 32.06
CA LYS A 770 -16.70 11.94 33.12
C LYS A 770 -18.13 12.46 33.12
N ASP A 771 -18.68 12.69 34.31
CA ASP A 771 -20.12 12.94 34.47
C ASP A 771 -20.60 14.22 33.75
N PHE A 772 -19.82 15.31 33.73
CA PHE A 772 -20.24 16.57 33.08
C PHE A 772 -20.43 16.45 31.55
N LEU A 773 -19.78 15.48 30.91
CA LEU A 773 -19.86 15.29 29.45
C LEU A 773 -21.19 14.69 29.00
N TRP A 774 -21.94 14.06 29.91
CA TRP A 774 -23.30 13.63 29.61
C TRP A 774 -24.27 14.81 29.42
N GLU A 775 -24.00 15.95 30.06
CA GLU A 775 -24.77 17.18 29.87
C GLU A 775 -24.27 17.98 28.67
N ASP A 776 -22.95 18.13 28.55
CA ASP A 776 -22.34 19.08 27.63
C ASP A 776 -22.13 18.53 26.21
N GLU A 777 -21.81 17.24 26.06
CA GLU A 777 -21.29 16.67 24.80
C GLU A 777 -21.99 15.37 24.34
N PHE A 778 -22.93 14.82 25.11
CA PHE A 778 -23.70 13.64 24.68
C PHE A 778 -24.68 13.97 23.54
N ASP A 779 -24.47 13.36 22.37
CA ASP A 779 -25.38 13.46 21.23
C ASP A 779 -25.98 12.08 20.85
N PRO A 780 -27.28 11.83 21.10
CA PRO A 780 -27.93 10.57 20.73
C PRO A 780 -27.98 10.36 19.21
N LEU A 781 -27.95 11.42 18.39
CA LEU A 781 -27.90 11.30 16.92
C LEU A 781 -26.53 10.80 16.47
N HIS A 782 -25.44 11.25 17.10
CA HIS A 782 -24.10 10.73 16.85
C HIS A 782 -24.04 9.23 17.19
N VAL A 783 -24.57 8.81 18.35
CA VAL A 783 -24.65 7.39 18.71
C VAL A 783 -25.38 6.60 17.61
N LEU A 784 -26.61 6.98 17.26
CA LEU A 784 -27.42 6.33 16.23
C LEU A 784 -26.77 6.33 14.84
N SER A 785 -25.84 7.25 14.56
CA SER A 785 -25.08 7.27 13.31
C SER A 785 -24.01 6.17 13.26
N ARG A 786 -23.51 5.69 14.40
CA ARG A 786 -22.44 4.68 14.50
C ARG A 786 -22.94 3.28 14.81
N ILE A 787 -24.12 3.16 15.43
CA ILE A 787 -24.71 1.86 15.76
C ILE A 787 -25.80 1.47 14.75
N SER A 788 -25.87 0.18 14.47
CA SER A 788 -26.93 -0.47 13.69
C SER A 788 -27.94 -1.22 14.55
N ARG A 789 -27.54 -1.54 15.79
CA ARG A 789 -28.25 -2.40 16.74
C ARG A 789 -29.02 -1.58 17.76
N ARG A 790 -30.34 -1.76 17.82
CA ARG A 790 -31.23 -1.04 18.75
C ARG A 790 -30.92 -1.31 20.22
N ASP A 791 -30.49 -2.51 20.57
CA ASP A 791 -30.19 -2.88 21.96
C ASP A 791 -28.99 -2.10 22.53
N LEU A 792 -28.02 -1.74 21.68
CA LEU A 792 -26.91 -0.86 22.07
C LEU A 792 -27.40 0.57 22.34
N PHE A 793 -28.34 1.07 21.55
CA PHE A 793 -28.94 2.38 21.78
C PHE A 793 -29.75 2.40 23.09
N GLU A 794 -30.55 1.38 23.33
CA GLU A 794 -31.33 1.25 24.57
C GLU A 794 -30.41 1.21 25.79
N THR A 795 -29.31 0.47 25.71
CA THR A 795 -28.28 0.42 26.76
C THR A 795 -27.66 1.80 27.02
N THR A 796 -27.39 2.54 25.96
CA THR A 796 -26.86 3.90 26.03
C THR A 796 -27.84 4.84 26.73
N MET A 797 -29.11 4.82 26.35
CA MET A 797 -30.15 5.63 26.98
C MET A 797 -30.40 5.23 28.45
N GLN A 798 -30.26 3.95 28.80
CA GLN A 798 -30.31 3.50 30.20
C GLN A 798 -29.13 4.05 31.01
N ARG A 799 -27.92 4.15 30.43
CA ARG A 799 -26.76 4.77 31.09
C ARG A 799 -27.01 6.27 31.30
N TYR A 800 -27.48 6.97 30.25
CA TYR A 800 -27.84 8.39 30.33
C TYR A 800 -28.93 8.67 31.37
N THR A 801 -29.94 7.80 31.51
CA THR A 801 -31.01 7.97 32.51
C THR A 801 -30.57 7.67 33.95
N LYS A 802 -29.45 6.94 34.12
CA LYS A 802 -28.89 6.60 35.44
C LYS A 802 -27.91 7.64 35.96
N TRP A 803 -27.23 8.35 35.06
CA TRP A 803 -26.58 9.62 35.36
C TRP A 803 -27.66 10.63 35.75
#